data_AF-A0A8H6MGE7-F1
#
_entry.id   AF-A0A8H6MGE7-F1
#
_cell.length_a   1.000
_cell.length_b   1.000
_cell.length_c   1.000
_cell.angle_alpha   90.00
_cell.angle_beta   90.00
_cell.angle_gamma   90.00
#
_symmetry.space_group_name_H-M   'P 1'
#
loop_
_entity.id
_entity.type
_entity.pdbx_description
1 polymer ?
#
loop_
_entity_poly.entity_id
_entity_poly.type
_entity_poly.pdbx_seq_one_letter_code
_entity_poly.pdbx_strand_id
1 'polypeptide(L)'
;MHILGPGRRKRHFLISLAALSYISTTHAFEFWWPFPKKRFTGNSLLDAGTLGLTGDVRVVAFGDFDGDQLGFELTFGRLDVLSLASDQQTVSVHNWRHDSFVFEESASFKHPHRIYNVVPGDFTHSGKLDVLVMSQGESRDQMDLTLYPSLVGGGFDVQNPLTLPPSSIPQPIPIDIDGDMKIDLLGFSPHASDKLQVWQNVWNASVPDSPLFKLMDAPLPDARCTLSNPHSNAVVDLNGDCFADVFLVCDEGNGRKSFQIWINNKDEGFSLAHKGSLPSGTQSISLADVDRDGTIDLIFSTCASVSQLTGIGSDCYINVAYNHQLSLCKSTTDSGLKKGVRVCRPPDDLCTADPDFKFDLRESSDNPYFVRFPVSSFLPKDASLLVLDTSYSPPLPIPLKLGDANLDGFPDILLISATGKTHTPKLLWSVSCGSGVPGCAADGSGTRGWKVATKDVETLDAITDARSVSFLDMDEDGTLDFMVQRTGNAGQGNVKFIQNNFYYDAFFLKAIVLNGACDNGWCYSPNGSEKYHPFGVSYSGASYKYTVLDTAGRRSAAQVGQLPQTSYHSLGTPYSFFGLGRTNNYIENLFVGTTVHSKEHYINMEGVIPNSKVVILPSAKEGESWRRELFLRPGEWIPWVTVTVVVGTAILAVIVFVLHLSEKREDELERRRTSHHINFDAL
;
A
#
# COMPACT_ATOMS: atom_id res chain seq x y z
N MET A 1 -32.04 68.95 56.71
CA MET A 1 -31.13 70.01 57.20
C MET A 1 -29.94 70.09 56.25
N HIS A 2 -29.60 71.32 55.86
CA HIS A 2 -28.68 71.82 54.83
C HIS A 2 -27.38 71.02 54.51
N ILE A 3 -27.04 70.77 53.21
CA ILE A 3 -26.27 71.57 52.20
C ILE A 3 -24.81 71.07 52.08
N LEU A 4 -24.42 70.56 50.90
CA LEU A 4 -23.25 70.99 50.09
C LEU A 4 -23.09 70.09 48.84
N GLY A 5 -22.92 70.72 47.68
CA GLY A 5 -22.68 70.08 46.38
C GLY A 5 -21.18 69.87 46.07
N PRO A 6 -20.76 69.97 44.79
CA PRO A 6 -20.34 68.82 43.99
C PRO A 6 -18.86 68.87 43.57
N GLY A 7 -18.23 67.72 43.24
CA GLY A 7 -16.86 67.75 42.71
C GLY A 7 -16.24 66.42 42.28
N ARG A 8 -16.08 66.27 40.96
CA ARG A 8 -15.00 65.53 40.26
C ARG A 8 -14.68 64.09 40.73
N ARG A 9 -15.44 63.11 40.24
CA ARG A 9 -14.93 61.71 40.10
C ARG A 9 -15.59 60.90 38.97
N LYS A 10 -16.03 61.57 37.89
CA LYS A 10 -16.59 60.92 36.69
C LYS A 10 -15.95 61.41 35.37
N ARG A 11 -14.62 61.53 35.32
CA ARG A 11 -13.91 61.89 34.07
C ARG A 11 -12.63 61.12 33.76
N HIS A 12 -12.25 60.11 34.54
CA HIS A 12 -11.07 59.27 34.26
C HIS A 12 -11.38 57.81 33.89
N PHE A 13 -12.65 57.41 33.83
CA PHE A 13 -13.04 56.06 33.39
C PHE A 13 -13.60 55.99 31.96
N LEU A 14 -13.69 57.13 31.26
CA LEU A 14 -14.24 57.24 29.90
C LEU A 14 -13.22 57.73 28.85
N ILE A 15 -11.96 57.92 29.23
CA ILE A 15 -10.87 58.28 28.29
C ILE A 15 -9.95 57.08 27.99
N SER A 16 -9.98 56.02 28.81
CA SER A 16 -9.21 54.79 28.54
C SER A 16 -9.88 53.80 27.57
N LEU A 17 -11.18 53.98 27.28
CA LEU A 17 -11.91 53.13 26.30
C LEU A 17 -11.98 53.71 24.89
N ALA A 18 -11.58 54.98 24.67
CA ALA A 18 -11.54 55.59 23.33
C ALA A 18 -10.12 55.60 22.71
N ALA A 19 -9.09 55.24 23.48
CA ALA A 19 -7.71 55.11 22.98
C ALA A 19 -7.38 53.71 22.42
N LEU A 20 -8.26 52.71 22.63
CA LEU A 20 -8.14 51.37 22.05
C LEU A 20 -8.93 51.18 20.75
N SER A 21 -9.70 52.19 20.32
CA SER A 21 -10.49 52.16 19.08
C SER A 21 -9.93 53.04 17.96
N TYR A 22 -8.66 53.49 18.08
CA TYR A 22 -7.96 54.31 17.07
C TYR A 22 -6.56 53.78 16.72
N ILE A 23 -6.29 52.49 16.96
CA ILE A 23 -5.18 51.74 16.35
C ILE A 23 -5.78 50.63 15.49
N SER A 24 -6.58 51.03 14.52
CA SER A 24 -7.17 50.13 13.54
C SER A 24 -7.13 50.81 12.18
N THR A 25 -5.92 51.14 11.72
CA THR A 25 -5.56 51.25 10.31
C THR A 25 -4.03 51.21 10.21
N THR A 26 -3.55 50.31 9.33
CA THR A 26 -2.18 50.23 8.81
C THR A 26 -1.07 49.83 9.79
N HIS A 27 -1.14 48.61 10.30
CA HIS A 27 -0.10 47.61 10.01
C HIS A 27 -0.81 46.26 10.05
N ALA A 28 -0.88 45.58 8.90
CA ALA A 28 -1.09 44.15 8.93
C ALA A 28 0.09 43.59 9.72
N PHE A 29 -0.09 43.35 11.01
CA PHE A 29 0.60 42.24 11.63
C PHE A 29 0.11 41.04 10.84
N GLU A 30 0.84 40.68 9.80
CA GLU A 30 0.83 39.31 9.33
C GLU A 30 1.16 38.50 10.57
N PHE A 31 0.11 37.94 11.19
CA PHE A 31 0.30 36.88 12.14
C PHE A 31 1.07 35.85 11.35
N TRP A 32 2.37 35.71 11.68
CA TRP A 32 3.29 34.83 10.97
C TRP A 32 2.80 33.42 11.25
N TRP A 33 1.83 32.99 10.44
CA TRP A 33 1.17 31.72 10.56
C TRP A 33 2.19 30.69 10.07
N PRO A 34 2.85 29.96 10.97
CA PRO A 34 4.04 29.21 10.62
C PRO A 34 3.69 27.89 9.91
N PHE A 35 2.40 27.63 9.68
CA PHE A 35 1.92 26.41 9.03
C PHE A 35 1.36 26.74 7.64
N PRO A 36 1.74 25.98 6.60
CA PRO A 36 1.19 26.18 5.27
C PRO A 36 -0.34 26.05 5.29
N LYS A 37 -1.03 26.85 4.45
CA LYS A 37 -2.47 26.66 4.24
C LYS A 37 -2.70 25.28 3.65
N LYS A 38 -3.74 24.56 4.10
CA LYS A 38 -4.12 23.28 3.49
C LYS A 38 -4.33 23.46 1.99
N ARG A 39 -3.62 22.66 1.19
CA ARG A 39 -3.68 22.70 -0.28
C ARG A 39 -5.06 22.28 -0.79
N PHE A 40 -5.68 21.32 -0.10
CA PHE A 40 -6.97 20.76 -0.42
C PHE A 40 -7.98 21.04 0.69
N THR A 41 -9.16 21.51 0.31
CA THR A 41 -10.24 21.87 1.24
C THR A 41 -11.56 21.32 0.73
N GLY A 42 -12.31 20.65 1.61
CA GLY A 42 -13.61 20.04 1.28
C GLY A 42 -13.60 18.53 1.51
N ASN A 43 -14.75 17.96 1.83
CA ASN A 43 -14.89 16.53 2.13
C ASN A 43 -15.43 15.80 0.89
N SER A 44 -14.55 15.54 -0.08
CA SER A 44 -14.89 14.99 -1.40
C SER A 44 -13.66 14.41 -2.09
N LEU A 45 -13.85 13.73 -3.22
CA LEU A 45 -12.76 13.43 -4.15
C LEU A 45 -12.31 14.69 -4.88
N LEU A 46 -11.03 15.04 -4.75
CA LEU A 46 -10.48 16.29 -5.28
C LEU A 46 -9.54 16.04 -6.46
N ASP A 47 -9.60 16.92 -7.45
CA ASP A 47 -8.71 16.87 -8.60
C ASP A 47 -7.31 17.33 -8.20
N ALA A 48 -6.33 16.43 -8.28
CA ALA A 48 -4.92 16.74 -8.03
C ALA A 48 -4.14 17.00 -9.34
N GLY A 49 -4.76 16.87 -10.51
CA GLY A 49 -4.14 17.10 -11.81
C GLY A 49 -3.12 16.02 -12.19
N THR A 50 -2.10 16.40 -12.96
CA THR A 50 -1.06 15.46 -13.45
C THR A 50 0.13 15.34 -12.51
N LEU A 51 0.29 16.28 -11.58
CA LEU A 51 1.38 16.34 -10.61
C LEU A 51 2.78 16.22 -11.25
N GLY A 52 3.00 16.86 -12.39
CA GLY A 52 4.29 16.84 -13.08
C GLY A 52 4.44 15.72 -14.13
N LEU A 53 3.61 14.67 -14.08
CA LEU A 53 3.59 13.60 -15.10
C LEU A 53 2.88 14.07 -16.38
N THR A 54 3.58 14.86 -17.18
CA THR A 54 3.06 15.44 -18.44
C THR A 54 3.78 14.89 -19.66
N GLY A 55 3.10 14.91 -20.81
CA GLY A 55 3.66 14.40 -22.06
C GLY A 55 3.41 12.91 -22.26
N ASP A 56 4.36 12.24 -22.92
CA ASP A 56 4.26 10.82 -23.30
C ASP A 56 4.66 9.89 -22.15
N VAL A 57 3.78 9.80 -21.15
CA VAL A 57 4.02 9.08 -19.90
C VAL A 57 2.94 8.03 -19.69
N ARG A 58 3.37 6.76 -19.53
CA ARG A 58 2.56 5.66 -18.99
C ARG A 58 3.26 5.10 -17.77
N VAL A 59 2.59 5.10 -16.63
CA VAL A 59 3.11 4.51 -15.40
C VAL A 59 3.05 2.99 -15.50
N VAL A 60 4.17 2.33 -15.24
CA VAL A 60 4.32 0.87 -15.37
C VAL A 60 4.66 0.17 -14.06
N ALA A 61 5.31 0.88 -13.13
CA ALA A 61 5.64 0.36 -11.80
C ALA A 61 5.82 1.51 -10.80
N PHE A 62 5.82 1.16 -9.52
CA PHE A 62 6.14 2.06 -8.41
C PHE A 62 7.36 1.54 -7.64
N GLY A 63 8.08 2.44 -6.98
CA GLY A 63 9.26 2.11 -6.18
C GLY A 63 9.71 3.29 -5.31
N ASP A 64 10.86 3.17 -4.68
CA ASP A 64 11.59 4.26 -4.01
C ASP A 64 13.02 4.21 -4.56
N PHE A 65 13.26 4.97 -5.63
CA PHE A 65 14.46 4.82 -6.46
C PHE A 65 15.64 5.68 -5.96
N ASP A 66 15.37 6.74 -5.21
CA ASP A 66 16.42 7.52 -4.53
C ASP A 66 16.66 7.12 -3.07
N GLY A 67 15.85 6.21 -2.52
CA GLY A 67 16.00 5.69 -1.17
C GLY A 67 15.71 6.75 -0.11
N ASP A 68 14.89 7.74 -0.44
CA ASP A 68 14.63 8.91 0.40
C ASP A 68 13.60 8.65 1.52
N GLN A 69 13.27 7.38 1.74
CA GLN A 69 12.34 6.93 2.77
C GLN A 69 12.56 7.58 4.15
N LEU A 70 13.82 7.93 4.47
CA LEU A 70 14.27 8.59 5.71
C LEU A 70 15.03 9.89 5.47
N GLY A 71 14.39 10.88 4.84
CA GLY A 71 14.83 12.28 4.99
C GLY A 71 14.77 12.74 6.44
N PHE A 72 15.76 13.54 6.89
CA PHE A 72 15.80 14.22 8.20
C PHE A 72 14.66 15.26 8.37
N GLU A 73 13.96 15.57 7.29
CA GLU A 73 12.77 16.39 7.24
C GLU A 73 11.55 15.49 7.46
N LEU A 74 10.60 15.94 8.29
CA LEU A 74 9.47 15.20 8.89
C LEU A 74 8.42 14.63 7.89
N THR A 75 8.84 14.32 6.68
CA THR A 75 8.02 13.79 5.60
C THR A 75 8.53 12.41 5.22
N PHE A 76 7.76 11.40 5.58
CA PHE A 76 8.14 10.00 5.55
C PHE A 76 7.76 9.35 4.21
N GLY A 77 8.69 8.56 3.62
CA GLY A 77 8.42 7.53 2.62
C GLY A 77 7.86 7.96 1.27
N ARG A 78 8.67 8.25 0.26
CA ARG A 78 8.12 8.73 -1.01
C ARG A 78 7.91 7.58 -2.00
N LEU A 79 6.73 7.55 -2.60
CA LEU A 79 6.41 6.61 -3.67
C LEU A 79 6.80 7.25 -5.01
N ASP A 80 7.87 6.77 -5.62
CA ASP A 80 8.33 7.18 -6.92
C ASP A 80 7.64 6.38 -8.04
N VAL A 81 7.68 6.96 -9.24
CA VAL A 81 6.99 6.43 -10.42
C VAL A 81 8.01 6.04 -11.49
N LEU A 82 7.88 4.80 -11.98
CA LEU A 82 8.54 4.37 -13.20
C LEU A 82 7.58 4.48 -14.38
N SER A 83 7.98 5.16 -15.43
CA SER A 83 7.18 5.32 -16.64
C SER A 83 7.85 4.75 -17.89
N LEU A 84 7.02 4.44 -18.89
CA LEU A 84 7.41 3.94 -20.20
C LEU A 84 6.73 4.77 -21.28
N ALA A 85 7.51 5.34 -22.19
CA ALA A 85 7.01 6.17 -23.29
C ALA A 85 6.23 5.34 -24.34
N SER A 86 5.52 6.02 -25.25
CA SER A 86 4.75 5.40 -26.33
C SER A 86 5.60 4.64 -27.34
N ASP A 87 6.90 4.94 -27.44
CA ASP A 87 7.84 4.15 -28.24
C ASP A 87 8.05 2.75 -27.67
N GLN A 88 7.60 2.50 -26.42
CA GLN A 88 7.79 1.26 -25.66
C GLN A 88 9.26 0.87 -25.54
N GLN A 89 10.16 1.84 -25.43
CA GLN A 89 11.60 1.64 -25.27
C GLN A 89 12.21 2.58 -24.25
N THR A 90 11.68 3.80 -24.14
CA THR A 90 12.20 4.82 -23.23
C THR A 90 11.57 4.68 -21.86
N VAL A 91 12.40 4.39 -20.86
CA VAL A 91 12.03 4.25 -19.45
C VAL A 91 12.51 5.48 -18.70
N SER A 92 11.65 6.07 -17.88
CA SER A 92 11.97 7.24 -17.06
C SER A 92 11.54 7.03 -15.61
N VAL A 93 12.38 7.45 -14.67
CA VAL A 93 12.09 7.49 -13.24
C VAL A 93 11.66 8.91 -12.89
N HIS A 94 10.58 9.02 -12.12
CA HIS A 94 10.10 10.29 -11.60
C HIS A 94 10.04 10.21 -10.07
N ASN A 95 10.86 11.03 -9.41
CA ASN A 95 10.93 11.06 -7.97
C ASN A 95 9.85 11.99 -7.42
N TRP A 96 9.21 11.60 -6.32
CA TRP A 96 8.22 12.44 -5.67
C TRP A 96 8.88 13.56 -4.85
N ARG A 97 8.58 14.81 -5.19
CA ARG A 97 8.98 15.99 -4.42
C ARG A 97 7.83 16.45 -3.54
N HIS A 98 7.93 16.19 -2.25
CA HIS A 98 6.87 16.53 -1.31
C HIS A 98 6.63 18.04 -1.17
N ASP A 99 7.70 18.84 -1.10
CA ASP A 99 7.60 20.30 -0.89
C ASP A 99 6.83 21.00 -2.01
N SER A 100 7.14 20.61 -3.26
CA SER A 100 6.50 21.12 -4.47
C SER A 100 5.25 20.33 -4.87
N PHE A 101 5.04 19.13 -4.31
CA PHE A 101 3.92 18.24 -4.59
C PHE A 101 3.82 17.85 -6.06
N VAL A 102 4.96 17.46 -6.63
CA VAL A 102 5.08 17.05 -8.02
C VAL A 102 6.09 15.92 -8.15
N PHE A 103 5.88 15.10 -9.17
CA PHE A 103 6.86 14.16 -9.69
C PHE A 103 7.85 14.90 -10.59
N GLU A 104 9.14 14.72 -10.32
CA GLU A 104 10.24 15.26 -11.13
C GLU A 104 11.02 14.12 -11.78
N GLU A 105 11.22 14.19 -13.09
CA GLU A 105 12.07 13.23 -13.81
C GLU A 105 13.50 13.29 -13.27
N SER A 106 14.01 12.15 -12.78
CA SER A 106 15.33 12.03 -12.17
C SER A 106 16.33 11.32 -13.09
N ALA A 107 15.87 10.33 -13.85
CA ALA A 107 16.69 9.57 -14.79
C ALA A 107 15.83 9.05 -15.95
N SER A 108 16.44 8.93 -17.13
CA SER A 108 15.81 8.31 -18.30
C SER A 108 16.83 7.54 -19.12
N PHE A 109 16.42 6.42 -19.70
CA PHE A 109 17.22 5.64 -20.62
C PHE A 109 16.35 4.95 -21.68
N LYS A 110 16.99 4.56 -22.79
CA LYS A 110 16.32 3.88 -23.88
C LYS A 110 16.83 2.45 -24.05
N HIS A 111 15.92 1.48 -23.94
CA HIS A 111 16.21 0.08 -24.21
C HIS A 111 16.22 -0.20 -25.74
N PRO A 112 17.13 -1.03 -26.27
CA PRO A 112 17.26 -1.28 -27.71
C PRO A 112 16.05 -1.96 -28.35
N HIS A 113 15.30 -2.76 -27.59
CA HIS A 113 14.14 -3.53 -28.07
C HIS A 113 12.83 -3.03 -27.47
N ARG A 114 11.71 -3.53 -27.98
CA ARG A 114 10.38 -3.18 -27.48
C ARG A 114 10.15 -3.83 -26.11
N ILE A 115 9.79 -3.03 -25.12
CA ILE A 115 9.54 -3.45 -23.73
C ILE A 115 8.10 -3.95 -23.56
N TYR A 116 7.96 -5.12 -22.94
CA TYR A 116 6.68 -5.71 -22.54
C TYR A 116 6.33 -5.43 -21.08
N ASN A 117 7.31 -5.49 -20.17
CA ASN A 117 7.13 -5.19 -18.76
C ASN A 117 8.43 -4.66 -18.15
N VAL A 118 8.31 -3.95 -17.03
CA VAL A 118 9.45 -3.49 -16.24
C VAL A 118 9.17 -3.76 -14.77
N VAL A 119 10.09 -4.43 -14.09
CA VAL A 119 9.95 -4.83 -12.69
C VAL A 119 11.09 -4.22 -11.88
N PRO A 120 10.82 -3.24 -11.00
CA PRO A 120 11.81 -2.74 -10.06
C PRO A 120 12.04 -3.75 -8.94
N GLY A 121 13.29 -3.89 -8.51
CA GLY A 121 13.69 -4.78 -7.42
C GLY A 121 15.19 -4.74 -7.20
N ASP A 122 15.65 -5.05 -5.99
CA ASP A 122 17.08 -5.10 -5.68
C ASP A 122 17.66 -6.48 -6.04
N PHE A 123 17.83 -6.71 -7.34
CA PHE A 123 18.31 -7.98 -7.90
C PHE A 123 19.80 -8.20 -7.61
N THR A 124 20.59 -7.13 -7.57
CA THR A 124 22.02 -7.17 -7.21
C THR A 124 22.27 -7.21 -5.70
N HIS A 125 21.20 -7.14 -4.89
CA HIS A 125 21.26 -7.14 -3.43
C HIS A 125 22.17 -6.03 -2.88
N SER A 126 22.16 -4.88 -3.55
CA SER A 126 22.97 -3.70 -3.24
C SER A 126 22.30 -2.77 -2.22
N GLY A 127 21.02 -2.99 -1.89
CA GLY A 127 20.23 -2.08 -1.09
C GLY A 127 19.64 -0.91 -1.89
N LYS A 128 19.59 -1.02 -3.22
CA LYS A 128 18.95 -0.05 -4.12
C LYS A 128 18.12 -0.78 -5.17
N LEU A 129 17.07 -0.12 -5.67
CA LEU A 129 16.19 -0.71 -6.68
C LEU A 129 16.86 -0.72 -8.05
N ASP A 130 17.20 -1.91 -8.53
CA ASP A 130 17.55 -2.16 -9.93
C ASP A 130 16.28 -2.26 -10.79
N VAL A 131 16.45 -2.26 -12.10
CA VAL A 131 15.35 -2.34 -13.06
C VAL A 131 15.51 -3.56 -13.96
N LEU A 132 14.62 -4.55 -13.81
CA LEU A 132 14.51 -5.69 -14.72
C LEU A 132 13.58 -5.32 -15.88
N VAL A 133 14.13 -5.27 -17.09
CA VAL A 133 13.40 -5.04 -18.33
C VAL A 133 13.11 -6.38 -19.02
N MET A 134 11.83 -6.61 -19.28
CA MET A 134 11.32 -7.73 -20.07
C MET A 134 10.98 -7.22 -21.48
N SER A 135 11.67 -7.70 -22.50
CA SER A 135 11.57 -7.15 -23.85
C SER A 135 11.42 -8.21 -24.94
N GLN A 136 11.10 -7.73 -26.14
CA GLN A 136 11.01 -8.54 -27.34
C GLN A 136 12.33 -9.27 -27.60
N GLY A 137 12.30 -10.60 -27.59
CA GLY A 137 13.47 -11.41 -27.91
C GLY A 137 13.71 -11.60 -29.40
N GLU A 138 14.77 -12.35 -29.72
CA GLU A 138 15.17 -12.67 -31.10
C GLU A 138 14.10 -13.48 -31.85
N SER A 139 13.40 -14.37 -31.16
CA SER A 139 12.32 -15.19 -31.69
C SER A 139 10.96 -14.79 -31.13
N ARG A 140 9.87 -15.14 -31.83
CA ARG A 140 8.51 -14.74 -31.44
C ARG A 140 8.02 -15.38 -30.15
N ASP A 141 8.63 -16.48 -29.74
CA ASP A 141 8.25 -17.25 -28.55
C ASP A 141 9.21 -17.02 -27.38
N GLN A 142 10.11 -16.03 -27.53
CA GLN A 142 11.14 -15.68 -26.57
C GLN A 142 10.99 -14.23 -26.09
N MET A 143 11.24 -14.05 -24.80
CA MET A 143 11.32 -12.77 -24.13
C MET A 143 12.72 -12.62 -23.53
N ASP A 144 13.39 -11.54 -23.92
CA ASP A 144 14.72 -11.24 -23.40
C ASP A 144 14.60 -10.52 -22.06
N LEU A 145 15.52 -10.86 -21.16
CA LEU A 145 15.60 -10.32 -19.82
C LEU A 145 16.90 -9.52 -19.70
N THR A 146 16.79 -8.24 -19.36
CA THR A 146 17.94 -7.35 -19.17
C THR A 146 17.81 -6.63 -17.84
N LEU A 147 18.84 -6.71 -16.99
CA LEU A 147 18.90 -5.92 -15.76
C LEU A 147 19.71 -4.65 -15.98
N TYR A 148 19.18 -3.54 -15.48
CA TYR A 148 19.88 -2.27 -15.33
C TYR A 148 20.17 -2.04 -13.85
N PRO A 149 21.40 -2.33 -13.36
CA PRO A 149 21.78 -2.10 -11.98
C PRO A 149 21.68 -0.62 -11.61
N SER A 150 21.25 -0.35 -10.39
CA SER A 150 21.19 0.99 -9.82
C SER A 150 22.58 1.54 -9.51
N LEU A 151 22.73 2.86 -9.65
CA LEU A 151 23.95 3.58 -9.32
C LEU A 151 23.83 4.24 -7.94
N VAL A 152 24.96 4.34 -7.23
CA VAL A 152 24.99 4.99 -5.91
C VAL A 152 24.62 6.48 -6.02
N GLY A 153 25.07 7.16 -7.07
CA GLY A 153 24.73 8.56 -7.38
C GLY A 153 23.33 8.78 -7.98
N GLY A 154 22.49 7.74 -8.08
CA GLY A 154 21.17 7.79 -8.71
C GLY A 154 21.19 7.40 -10.19
N GLY A 155 20.04 6.95 -10.70
CA GLY A 155 19.93 6.37 -12.03
C GLY A 155 20.48 4.95 -12.12
N PHE A 156 20.78 4.50 -13.35
CA PHE A 156 21.14 3.10 -13.64
C PHE A 156 22.39 2.98 -14.52
N ASP A 157 23.12 1.88 -14.40
CA ASP A 157 24.23 1.55 -15.30
C ASP A 157 23.68 1.08 -16.65
N VAL A 158 23.49 2.04 -17.54
CA VAL A 158 23.06 1.82 -18.93
C VAL A 158 24.21 1.42 -19.85
N GLN A 159 25.46 1.55 -19.40
CA GLN A 159 26.65 1.22 -20.19
C GLN A 159 27.00 -0.26 -20.08
N ASN A 160 26.76 -0.85 -18.91
CA ASN A 160 27.02 -2.26 -18.62
C ASN A 160 25.76 -2.99 -18.11
N PRO A 161 24.66 -3.03 -18.89
CA PRO A 161 23.48 -3.79 -18.49
C PRO A 161 23.78 -5.29 -18.46
N LEU A 162 23.18 -6.01 -17.51
CA LEU A 162 23.34 -7.46 -17.41
C LEU A 162 22.34 -8.15 -18.34
N THR A 163 22.85 -8.90 -19.31
CA THR A 163 22.02 -9.78 -20.14
C THR A 163 21.77 -11.09 -19.41
N LEU A 164 20.50 -11.49 -19.30
CA LEU A 164 20.09 -12.63 -18.49
C LEU A 164 19.59 -13.79 -19.37
N PRO A 165 19.55 -15.03 -18.86
CA PRO A 165 18.95 -16.13 -19.60
C PRO A 165 17.50 -15.80 -20.00
N PRO A 166 17.11 -15.98 -21.28
CA PRO A 166 15.80 -15.54 -21.76
C PRO A 166 14.67 -16.40 -21.18
N SER A 167 13.48 -15.83 -21.14
CA SER A 167 12.23 -16.50 -20.74
C SER A 167 11.32 -16.71 -21.95
N SER A 168 10.29 -17.54 -21.79
CA SER A 168 9.19 -17.65 -22.75
C SER A 168 8.24 -16.44 -22.64
N ILE A 169 7.19 -16.38 -23.45
CA ILE A 169 6.26 -15.23 -23.49
C ILE A 169 5.44 -15.01 -22.21
N PRO A 170 4.93 -16.03 -21.49
CA PRO A 170 4.40 -15.81 -20.13
C PRO A 170 5.47 -15.19 -19.22
N GLN A 171 5.17 -14.03 -18.62
CA GLN A 171 6.15 -13.24 -17.89
C GLN A 171 6.58 -13.95 -16.60
N PRO A 172 7.88 -14.15 -16.34
CA PRO A 172 8.32 -14.75 -15.08
C PRO A 172 7.97 -13.83 -13.89
N ILE A 173 7.68 -14.42 -12.73
CA ILE A 173 7.32 -13.70 -11.50
C ILE A 173 8.49 -13.68 -10.50
N PRO A 174 8.73 -12.56 -9.78
CA PRO A 174 9.63 -12.53 -8.63
C PRO A 174 9.20 -13.46 -7.51
N ILE A 175 10.14 -14.18 -6.94
CA ILE A 175 9.96 -15.07 -5.78
C ILE A 175 11.29 -15.18 -5.03
N ASP A 176 11.27 -15.55 -3.75
CA ASP A 176 12.45 -15.99 -2.99
C ASP A 176 12.23 -17.48 -2.70
N ILE A 177 12.90 -18.34 -3.47
CA ILE A 177 12.59 -19.77 -3.52
C ILE A 177 13.48 -20.64 -2.63
N ASP A 178 14.66 -20.14 -2.28
CA ASP A 178 15.63 -20.81 -1.43
C ASP A 178 15.80 -20.15 -0.06
N GLY A 179 15.05 -19.08 0.21
CA GLY A 179 14.97 -18.42 1.50
C GLY A 179 16.17 -17.55 1.84
N ASP A 180 17.00 -17.20 0.85
CA ASP A 180 18.18 -16.34 1.02
C ASP A 180 17.83 -14.84 0.97
N MET A 181 16.55 -14.50 0.77
CA MET A 181 15.97 -13.17 0.66
C MET A 181 16.40 -12.37 -0.58
N LYS A 182 17.10 -12.98 -1.54
CA LYS A 182 17.32 -12.40 -2.85
C LYS A 182 16.14 -12.69 -3.77
N ILE A 183 16.04 -11.90 -4.83
CA ILE A 183 14.95 -12.02 -5.78
C ILE A 183 15.34 -13.03 -6.86
N ASP A 184 14.71 -14.21 -6.82
CA ASP A 184 14.66 -15.18 -7.91
C ASP A 184 13.51 -14.87 -8.86
N LEU A 185 13.45 -15.60 -9.98
CA LEU A 185 12.29 -15.59 -10.87
C LEU A 185 11.76 -17.00 -11.11
N LEU A 186 10.43 -17.15 -11.17
CA LEU A 186 9.74 -18.39 -11.55
C LEU A 186 9.02 -18.20 -12.89
N GLY A 187 9.22 -19.11 -13.83
CA GLY A 187 8.57 -19.05 -15.14
C GLY A 187 8.94 -20.21 -16.06
N PHE A 188 8.78 -20.02 -17.36
CA PHE A 188 9.14 -20.99 -18.40
C PHE A 188 10.31 -20.51 -19.23
N SER A 189 11.27 -21.39 -19.49
CA SER A 189 12.38 -21.11 -20.39
C SER A 189 12.03 -21.51 -21.83
N PRO A 190 12.54 -20.79 -22.85
CA PRO A 190 12.37 -21.17 -24.25
C PRO A 190 12.91 -22.57 -24.57
N HIS A 191 13.86 -23.07 -23.78
CA HIS A 191 14.55 -24.35 -24.01
C HIS A 191 13.91 -25.52 -23.26
N ALA A 192 13.04 -25.26 -22.29
CA ALA A 192 12.38 -26.25 -21.44
C ALA A 192 10.91 -25.84 -21.24
N SER A 193 10.12 -25.99 -22.30
CA SER A 193 8.72 -25.52 -22.34
C SER A 193 7.73 -26.42 -21.59
N ASP A 194 8.17 -27.58 -21.12
CA ASP A 194 7.34 -28.58 -20.42
C ASP A 194 7.50 -28.57 -18.90
N LYS A 195 8.46 -27.81 -18.36
CA LYS A 195 8.71 -27.68 -16.92
C LYS A 195 8.93 -26.22 -16.51
N LEU A 196 8.39 -25.86 -15.36
CA LEU A 196 8.72 -24.58 -14.72
C LEU A 196 10.21 -24.58 -14.34
N GLN A 197 10.84 -23.44 -14.61
CA GLN A 197 12.22 -23.16 -14.28
C GLN A 197 12.32 -21.98 -13.33
N VAL A 198 13.43 -21.96 -12.62
CA VAL A 198 13.82 -20.93 -11.68
C VAL A 198 15.08 -20.26 -12.20
N TRP A 199 15.07 -18.93 -12.24
CA TRP A 199 16.26 -18.11 -12.36
C TRP A 199 16.73 -17.82 -10.94
N GLN A 200 17.57 -18.70 -10.39
CA GLN A 200 18.04 -18.60 -9.03
C GLN A 200 19.11 -17.51 -8.95
N ASN A 201 18.95 -16.56 -8.03
CA ASN A 201 19.83 -15.43 -7.84
C ASN A 201 21.14 -15.86 -7.17
N VAL A 202 22.17 -15.99 -7.99
CA VAL A 202 23.52 -16.39 -7.55
C VAL A 202 24.48 -15.22 -7.53
N TRP A 203 23.96 -13.98 -7.59
CA TRP A 203 24.77 -12.78 -7.71
C TRP A 203 25.70 -12.61 -6.52
N ASN A 204 26.96 -12.31 -6.84
CA ASN A 204 27.99 -11.96 -5.89
C ASN A 204 28.82 -10.78 -6.39
N ALA A 205 28.58 -9.60 -5.83
CA ALA A 205 29.28 -8.37 -6.19
C ALA A 205 30.82 -8.43 -5.97
N SER A 206 31.31 -9.38 -5.17
CA SER A 206 32.76 -9.56 -4.93
C SER A 206 33.47 -10.33 -6.05
N VAL A 207 32.72 -10.96 -6.97
CA VAL A 207 33.26 -11.78 -8.06
C VAL A 207 33.10 -11.01 -9.37
N PRO A 208 34.20 -10.71 -10.10
CA PRO A 208 34.11 -10.14 -11.44
C PRO A 208 33.30 -11.04 -12.37
N ASP A 209 32.45 -10.46 -13.21
CA ASP A 209 31.61 -11.16 -14.18
C ASP A 209 30.70 -12.24 -13.55
N SER A 210 30.27 -12.03 -12.29
CA SER A 210 29.30 -12.93 -11.64
C SER A 210 28.03 -13.02 -12.48
N PRO A 211 27.51 -14.23 -12.79
CA PRO A 211 26.16 -14.33 -13.33
C PRO A 211 25.16 -13.85 -12.27
N LEU A 212 24.11 -13.17 -12.70
CA LEU A 212 22.98 -12.84 -11.83
C LEU A 212 22.15 -14.08 -11.54
N PHE A 213 21.81 -14.82 -12.60
CA PHE A 213 20.91 -15.96 -12.50
C PHE A 213 21.54 -17.26 -12.98
N LYS A 214 21.26 -18.33 -12.25
CA LYS A 214 21.47 -19.71 -12.67
C LYS A 214 20.12 -20.36 -12.91
N LEU A 215 19.92 -20.91 -14.11
CA LEU A 215 18.71 -21.66 -14.43
C LEU A 215 18.73 -23.04 -13.76
N MET A 216 17.62 -23.40 -13.12
CA MET A 216 17.39 -24.72 -12.55
C MET A 216 15.93 -25.14 -12.69
N ASP A 217 15.67 -26.44 -12.57
CA ASP A 217 14.30 -26.95 -12.51
C ASP A 217 13.64 -26.46 -11.21
N ALA A 218 12.40 -25.98 -11.31
CA ALA A 218 11.69 -25.50 -10.14
C ALA A 218 11.38 -26.66 -9.17
N PRO A 219 11.49 -26.45 -7.84
CA PRO A 219 11.15 -27.44 -6.80
C PRO A 219 9.63 -27.67 -6.65
N LEU A 220 8.91 -27.69 -7.77
CA LEU A 220 7.46 -27.95 -7.88
C LEU A 220 7.29 -29.29 -8.64
N PRO A 221 7.40 -30.44 -7.96
CA PRO A 221 7.38 -31.75 -8.60
C PRO A 221 6.03 -32.00 -9.29
N ASP A 222 6.05 -32.50 -10.53
CA ASP A 222 4.85 -32.80 -11.33
C ASP A 222 3.93 -31.60 -11.62
N ALA A 223 4.45 -30.36 -11.62
CA ALA A 223 3.73 -29.16 -12.03
C ALA A 223 3.36 -29.18 -13.53
N ARG A 224 2.27 -29.87 -13.87
CA ARG A 224 1.67 -29.86 -15.22
C ARG A 224 0.80 -28.63 -15.37
N CYS A 225 1.43 -27.49 -15.64
CA CYS A 225 0.77 -26.21 -15.80
C CYS A 225 1.38 -25.46 -16.98
N THR A 226 0.69 -25.37 -18.11
CA THR A 226 1.06 -24.39 -19.14
C THR A 226 0.61 -23.02 -18.65
N LEU A 227 1.52 -22.08 -18.39
CA LEU A 227 1.15 -20.78 -17.83
C LEU A 227 0.25 -20.03 -18.81
N SER A 228 -0.89 -19.52 -18.31
CA SER A 228 -1.75 -18.62 -19.08
C SER A 228 -0.96 -17.37 -19.48
N ASN A 229 -1.24 -16.82 -20.65
CA ASN A 229 -0.67 -15.55 -21.07
C ASN A 229 -1.76 -14.62 -21.63
N PRO A 230 -2.16 -13.57 -20.90
CA PRO A 230 -1.67 -13.19 -19.57
C PRO A 230 -2.11 -14.15 -18.44
N HIS A 231 -1.32 -14.22 -17.36
CA HIS A 231 -1.67 -14.89 -16.10
C HIS A 231 -1.83 -13.89 -14.95
N SER A 232 -2.36 -14.40 -13.84
CA SER A 232 -2.43 -13.70 -12.55
C SER A 232 -1.70 -14.48 -11.45
N ASN A 233 -0.60 -15.17 -11.82
CA ASN A 233 0.25 -15.85 -10.86
C ASN A 233 0.68 -14.90 -9.75
N ALA A 234 0.75 -15.40 -8.52
CA ALA A 234 1.04 -14.60 -7.35
C ALA A 234 1.89 -15.38 -6.34
N VAL A 235 2.64 -14.64 -5.53
CA VAL A 235 3.37 -15.14 -4.36
C VAL A 235 2.72 -14.53 -3.12
N VAL A 236 1.96 -15.34 -2.37
CA VAL A 236 1.17 -14.89 -1.21
C VAL A 236 0.82 -16.08 -0.31
N ASP A 237 0.74 -15.86 0.99
CA ASP A 237 0.32 -16.86 1.99
C ASP A 237 -1.17 -17.21 1.84
N LEU A 238 -1.46 -18.47 1.50
CA LEU A 238 -2.82 -18.99 1.27
C LEU A 238 -3.24 -20.03 2.32
N ASN A 239 -2.31 -20.72 2.96
CA ASN A 239 -2.58 -21.69 4.04
C ASN A 239 -2.63 -21.05 5.45
N GLY A 240 -2.29 -19.76 5.56
CA GLY A 240 -2.34 -18.94 6.76
C GLY A 240 -1.22 -19.17 7.77
N ASP A 241 -0.06 -19.67 7.34
CA ASP A 241 1.14 -19.89 8.15
C ASP A 241 2.12 -18.70 8.17
N CYS A 242 1.74 -17.57 7.55
CA CYS A 242 2.58 -16.38 7.37
C CYS A 242 3.81 -16.61 6.47
N PHE A 243 3.83 -17.68 5.68
CA PHE A 243 4.85 -18.00 4.70
C PHE A 243 4.22 -17.96 3.30
N ALA A 244 4.91 -17.36 2.32
CA ALA A 244 4.30 -17.15 1.02
C ALA A 244 4.21 -18.44 0.20
N ASP A 245 3.02 -18.72 -0.33
CA ASP A 245 2.73 -19.81 -1.25
C ASP A 245 2.75 -19.32 -2.70
N VAL A 246 2.70 -20.26 -3.66
CA VAL A 246 2.65 -19.94 -5.09
C VAL A 246 1.27 -20.27 -5.66
N PHE A 247 0.59 -19.25 -6.18
CA PHE A 247 -0.63 -19.36 -6.97
C PHE A 247 -0.29 -19.30 -8.46
N LEU A 248 -0.67 -20.32 -9.23
CA LEU A 248 -0.46 -20.39 -10.68
C LEU A 248 -1.78 -20.44 -11.42
N VAL A 249 -1.87 -19.73 -12.54
CA VAL A 249 -2.98 -19.79 -13.50
C VAL A 249 -2.51 -20.50 -14.76
N CYS A 250 -3.12 -21.65 -15.03
CA CYS A 250 -2.77 -22.50 -16.17
C CYS A 250 -3.80 -22.35 -17.29
N ASP A 251 -3.33 -22.45 -18.54
CA ASP A 251 -4.15 -22.56 -19.74
C ASP A 251 -4.45 -24.05 -20.02
N GLU A 252 -5.73 -24.40 -20.08
CA GLU A 252 -6.24 -25.74 -20.37
C GLU A 252 -6.66 -25.88 -21.85
N GLY A 253 -6.35 -24.88 -22.67
CA GLY A 253 -6.74 -24.76 -24.06
C GLY A 253 -8.22 -24.42 -24.25
N ASN A 254 -8.56 -23.98 -25.46
CA ASN A 254 -9.91 -23.56 -25.85
C ASN A 254 -10.50 -22.46 -24.94
N GLY A 255 -9.64 -21.58 -24.40
CA GLY A 255 -10.06 -20.47 -23.53
C GLY A 255 -10.47 -20.88 -22.11
N ARG A 256 -10.25 -22.15 -21.72
CA ARG A 256 -10.46 -22.61 -20.35
C ARG A 256 -9.18 -22.42 -19.55
N LYS A 257 -9.34 -21.98 -18.30
CA LYS A 257 -8.21 -21.81 -17.37
C LYS A 257 -8.43 -22.69 -16.14
N SER A 258 -7.33 -23.08 -15.52
CA SER A 258 -7.31 -23.71 -14.20
C SER A 258 -6.37 -22.92 -13.29
N PHE A 259 -6.42 -23.23 -12.00
CA PHE A 259 -5.46 -22.72 -11.03
C PHE A 259 -4.80 -23.88 -10.28
N GLN A 260 -3.59 -23.63 -9.79
CA GLN A 260 -2.85 -24.50 -8.89
C GLN A 260 -2.33 -23.68 -7.70
N ILE A 261 -2.37 -24.27 -6.50
CA ILE A 261 -1.82 -23.69 -5.27
C ILE A 261 -0.74 -24.62 -4.75
N TRP A 262 0.46 -24.09 -4.63
CA TRP A 262 1.66 -24.80 -4.19
C TRP A 262 2.12 -24.22 -2.86
N ILE A 263 2.10 -25.06 -1.83
CA ILE A 263 2.55 -24.70 -0.49
C ILE A 263 4.05 -24.78 -0.42
N ASN A 264 4.67 -23.76 0.15
CA ASN A 264 6.12 -23.72 0.33
C ASN A 264 6.51 -24.41 1.64
N ASN A 265 7.23 -25.54 1.54
CA ASN A 265 7.70 -26.32 2.68
C ASN A 265 9.19 -26.06 2.99
N LYS A 266 9.69 -24.85 2.70
CA LYS A 266 11.08 -24.43 2.92
C LYS A 266 12.04 -25.36 2.16
N ASP A 267 13.03 -25.92 2.85
CA ASP A 267 14.05 -26.81 2.27
C ASP A 267 13.47 -28.11 1.66
N GLU A 268 12.24 -28.49 2.02
CA GLU A 268 11.55 -29.65 1.41
C GLU A 268 10.92 -29.33 0.04
N GLY A 269 10.99 -28.07 -0.41
CA GLY A 269 10.42 -27.60 -1.67
C GLY A 269 8.90 -27.40 -1.60
N PHE A 270 8.20 -27.52 -2.72
CA PHE A 270 6.78 -27.20 -2.81
C PHE A 270 5.89 -28.43 -2.93
N SER A 271 4.72 -28.37 -2.30
CA SER A 271 3.68 -29.40 -2.42
C SER A 271 2.39 -28.82 -3.01
N LEU A 272 1.84 -29.47 -4.03
CA LEU A 272 0.54 -29.11 -4.59
C LEU A 272 -0.57 -29.37 -3.55
N ALA A 273 -1.19 -28.31 -3.03
CA ALA A 273 -2.32 -28.41 -2.11
C ALA A 273 -3.66 -28.46 -2.87
N HIS A 274 -3.85 -27.55 -3.83
CA HIS A 274 -5.11 -27.46 -4.57
C HIS A 274 -4.90 -27.28 -6.06
N LYS A 275 -5.85 -27.82 -6.82
CA LYS A 275 -6.05 -27.49 -8.22
C LYS A 275 -7.53 -27.48 -8.54
N GLY A 276 -7.95 -26.59 -9.42
CA GLY A 276 -9.35 -26.50 -9.82
C GLY A 276 -9.53 -25.75 -11.13
N SER A 277 -10.67 -25.95 -11.78
CA SER A 277 -11.03 -25.18 -12.97
C SER A 277 -11.54 -23.81 -12.55
N LEU A 278 -11.06 -22.77 -13.24
CA LEU A 278 -11.63 -21.43 -13.12
C LEU A 278 -12.90 -21.34 -13.97
N PRO A 279 -13.88 -20.50 -13.58
CA PRO A 279 -15.05 -20.24 -14.41
C PRO A 279 -14.67 -19.82 -15.85
N SER A 280 -15.52 -20.15 -16.82
CA SER A 280 -15.27 -19.74 -18.20
C SER A 280 -15.27 -18.23 -18.34
N GLY A 281 -14.34 -17.69 -19.13
CA GLY A 281 -14.21 -16.25 -19.34
C GLY A 281 -13.51 -15.51 -18.21
N THR A 282 -12.81 -16.18 -17.29
CA THR A 282 -12.00 -15.55 -16.23
C THR A 282 -10.94 -14.62 -16.81
N GLN A 283 -11.00 -13.36 -16.38
CA GLN A 283 -10.03 -12.30 -16.66
C GLN A 283 -8.92 -12.33 -15.60
N SER A 284 -8.36 -11.19 -15.22
CA SER A 284 -7.35 -11.13 -14.15
C SER A 284 -7.93 -11.41 -12.77
N ILE A 285 -7.13 -12.08 -11.95
CA ILE A 285 -7.43 -12.41 -10.55
C ILE A 285 -6.61 -11.51 -9.64
N SER A 286 -7.30 -10.85 -8.72
CA SER A 286 -6.74 -10.05 -7.63
C SER A 286 -6.93 -10.80 -6.31
N LEU A 287 -6.04 -10.55 -5.34
CA LEU A 287 -6.00 -11.27 -4.07
C LEU A 287 -6.07 -10.26 -2.92
N ALA A 288 -7.00 -10.47 -1.97
CA ALA A 288 -7.13 -9.70 -0.73
C ALA A 288 -8.06 -10.43 0.24
N ASP A 289 -7.95 -10.14 1.53
CA ASP A 289 -8.92 -10.55 2.56
C ASP A 289 -10.16 -9.64 2.47
N VAL A 290 -11.21 -10.10 1.78
CA VAL A 290 -12.36 -9.26 1.39
C VAL A 290 -13.39 -9.18 2.52
N ASP A 291 -13.53 -10.24 3.32
CA ASP A 291 -14.48 -10.31 4.43
C ASP A 291 -13.86 -10.18 5.82
N ARG A 292 -12.56 -9.89 5.89
CA ARG A 292 -11.82 -9.58 7.11
C ARG A 292 -11.87 -10.74 8.10
N ASP A 293 -11.57 -11.94 7.61
CA ASP A 293 -11.54 -13.16 8.40
C ASP A 293 -10.11 -13.65 8.73
N GLY A 294 -9.10 -12.96 8.18
CA GLY A 294 -7.69 -13.28 8.36
C GLY A 294 -7.14 -14.24 7.32
N THR A 295 -7.78 -14.33 6.15
CA THR A 295 -7.40 -15.22 5.05
C THR A 295 -7.47 -14.48 3.71
N ILE A 296 -6.61 -14.85 2.75
CA ILE A 296 -6.60 -14.20 1.43
C ILE A 296 -7.62 -14.86 0.49
N ASP A 297 -8.55 -14.06 -0.03
CA ASP A 297 -9.57 -14.46 -1.00
C ASP A 297 -9.15 -14.18 -2.44
N LEU A 298 -9.88 -14.79 -3.40
CA LEU A 298 -9.74 -14.49 -4.82
C LEU A 298 -10.91 -13.64 -5.30
N ILE A 299 -10.62 -12.54 -5.99
CA ILE A 299 -11.63 -11.71 -6.64
C ILE A 299 -11.28 -11.45 -8.10
N PHE A 300 -12.22 -11.71 -9.00
CA PHE A 300 -11.98 -11.63 -10.44
C PHE A 300 -13.26 -11.41 -11.23
N SER A 301 -13.10 -10.89 -12.45
CA SER A 301 -14.21 -10.78 -13.39
C SER A 301 -14.26 -11.97 -14.35
N THR A 302 -15.47 -12.33 -14.77
CA THR A 302 -15.72 -13.27 -15.87
C THR A 302 -16.58 -12.59 -16.92
N CYS A 303 -16.26 -12.74 -18.19
CA CYS A 303 -17.04 -12.18 -19.30
C CYS A 303 -17.28 -13.25 -20.37
N ALA A 304 -18.47 -13.27 -20.98
CA ALA A 304 -18.81 -14.24 -22.02
C ALA A 304 -17.90 -14.12 -23.24
N SER A 305 -17.51 -12.90 -23.61
CA SER A 305 -16.48 -12.61 -24.58
C SER A 305 -15.82 -11.24 -24.33
N VAL A 306 -14.59 -11.05 -24.83
CA VAL A 306 -13.85 -9.78 -24.74
C VAL A 306 -13.48 -9.33 -26.15
N SER A 307 -13.87 -8.11 -26.51
CA SER A 307 -13.53 -7.50 -27.79
C SER A 307 -12.02 -7.25 -27.88
N GLN A 308 -11.33 -7.84 -28.85
CA GLN A 308 -9.89 -7.62 -29.05
C GLN A 308 -9.57 -6.22 -29.57
N LEU A 309 -10.55 -5.49 -30.10
CA LEU A 309 -10.36 -4.12 -30.59
C LEU A 309 -10.51 -3.09 -29.46
N THR A 310 -11.50 -3.27 -28.59
CA THR A 310 -11.85 -2.27 -27.56
C THR A 310 -11.47 -2.69 -26.15
N GLY A 311 -11.20 -3.98 -25.92
CA GLY A 311 -10.92 -4.55 -24.59
C GLY A 311 -12.12 -4.63 -23.65
N ILE A 312 -13.32 -4.32 -24.17
CA ILE A 312 -14.58 -4.34 -23.42
C ILE A 312 -15.12 -5.77 -23.38
N GLY A 313 -15.50 -6.22 -22.19
CA GLY A 313 -16.16 -7.51 -22.00
C GLY A 313 -17.67 -7.44 -22.25
N SER A 314 -18.28 -8.59 -22.56
CA SER A 314 -19.75 -8.76 -22.69
C SER A 314 -20.26 -9.70 -21.60
N ASP A 315 -21.47 -9.41 -21.10
CA ASP A 315 -22.14 -10.17 -20.03
C ASP A 315 -21.21 -10.49 -18.85
N CYS A 316 -20.58 -9.45 -18.32
CA CYS A 316 -19.56 -9.60 -17.29
C CYS A 316 -20.17 -9.77 -15.88
N TYR A 317 -19.46 -10.53 -15.05
CA TYR A 317 -19.76 -10.78 -13.64
C TYR A 317 -18.53 -10.46 -12.79
N ILE A 318 -18.74 -10.06 -11.55
CA ILE A 318 -17.72 -10.08 -10.49
C ILE A 318 -17.93 -11.36 -9.69
N ASN A 319 -16.83 -12.04 -9.39
CA ASN A 319 -16.78 -13.29 -8.64
C ASN A 319 -15.84 -13.12 -7.46
N VAL A 320 -16.28 -13.56 -6.27
CA VAL A 320 -15.48 -13.62 -5.05
C VAL A 320 -15.47 -15.06 -4.57
N ALA A 321 -14.27 -15.63 -4.45
CA ALA A 321 -14.07 -16.97 -3.90
C ALA A 321 -13.36 -16.83 -2.56
N TYR A 322 -14.12 -17.06 -1.48
CA TYR A 322 -13.63 -16.98 -0.12
C TYR A 322 -12.74 -18.18 0.20
N ASN A 323 -11.61 -17.93 0.86
CA ASN A 323 -10.72 -18.99 1.29
C ASN A 323 -11.29 -19.67 2.54
N HIS A 324 -11.82 -20.88 2.36
CA HIS A 324 -12.36 -21.61 3.50
C HIS A 324 -11.21 -22.15 4.35
N GLN A 325 -10.98 -21.52 5.51
CA GLN A 325 -9.89 -21.85 6.41
C GLN A 325 -10.29 -21.78 7.91
N LEU A 326 -9.36 -22.17 8.79
CA LEU A 326 -9.40 -21.96 10.24
C LEU A 326 -9.73 -20.50 10.59
N SER A 327 -10.92 -20.27 11.10
CA SER A 327 -11.36 -18.95 11.57
C SER A 327 -10.63 -18.51 12.83
N LEU A 328 -10.68 -17.21 13.16
CA LEU A 328 -10.27 -16.70 14.48
C LEU A 328 -11.13 -17.32 15.61
N CYS A 329 -10.52 -17.65 16.74
CA CYS A 329 -11.23 -18.15 17.91
C CYS A 329 -12.13 -17.07 18.54
N LYS A 330 -13.36 -17.46 18.91
CA LYS A 330 -14.36 -16.55 19.47
C LYS A 330 -14.01 -16.03 20.87
N SER A 331 -13.26 -16.80 21.66
CA SER A 331 -12.81 -16.43 23.00
C SER A 331 -11.28 -16.33 23.02
N THR A 332 -10.76 -15.32 23.73
CA THR A 332 -9.32 -15.15 24.00
C THR A 332 -8.70 -16.34 24.73
N THR A 333 -9.50 -17.02 25.55
CA THR A 333 -9.05 -18.15 26.38
C THR A 333 -9.21 -19.49 25.69
N ASP A 334 -9.81 -19.54 24.50
CA ASP A 334 -9.91 -20.77 23.73
C ASP A 334 -8.52 -21.09 23.16
N SER A 335 -7.98 -22.24 23.52
CA SER A 335 -6.72 -22.72 22.95
C SER A 335 -6.82 -23.03 21.47
N GLY A 336 -8.03 -23.03 20.90
CA GLY A 336 -8.31 -23.37 19.52
C GLY A 336 -8.19 -24.86 19.21
N LEU A 337 -7.99 -25.70 20.24
CA LEU A 337 -7.84 -27.15 20.12
C LEU A 337 -9.09 -27.86 20.65
N LYS A 338 -9.69 -28.71 19.82
CA LYS A 338 -10.75 -29.64 20.23
C LYS A 338 -10.30 -31.06 19.98
N LYS A 339 -10.20 -31.86 21.04
CA LYS A 339 -9.70 -33.25 21.00
C LYS A 339 -8.32 -33.37 20.32
N GLY A 340 -7.45 -32.37 20.51
CA GLY A 340 -6.11 -32.33 19.91
C GLY A 340 -6.03 -31.83 18.47
N VAL A 341 -7.17 -31.51 17.84
CA VAL A 341 -7.23 -30.96 16.48
C VAL A 341 -7.49 -29.45 16.54
N ARG A 342 -6.75 -28.67 15.75
CA ARG A 342 -6.95 -27.23 15.61
C ARG A 342 -8.27 -26.96 14.89
N VAL A 343 -9.11 -26.10 15.46
CA VAL A 343 -10.43 -25.75 14.90
C VAL A 343 -10.62 -24.24 14.72
N CYS A 344 -9.76 -23.42 15.32
CA CYS A 344 -9.69 -21.99 15.15
C CYS A 344 -8.30 -21.49 15.56
N ARG A 345 -7.90 -20.31 15.10
CA ARG A 345 -6.64 -19.66 15.46
C ARG A 345 -6.84 -18.76 16.69
N PRO A 346 -6.08 -18.95 17.78
CA PRO A 346 -6.08 -17.97 18.86
C PRO A 346 -5.42 -16.66 18.39
N PRO A 347 -5.78 -15.51 18.99
CA PRO A 347 -5.21 -14.20 18.60
C PRO A 347 -3.69 -14.10 18.67
N ASP A 348 -3.05 -14.90 19.54
CA ASP A 348 -1.61 -14.89 19.77
C ASP A 348 -0.88 -15.97 18.91
N ASP A 349 -1.60 -16.65 18.01
CA ASP A 349 -1.08 -17.75 17.18
C ASP A 349 -1.78 -17.74 15.80
N LEU A 350 -1.69 -16.60 15.10
CA LEU A 350 -2.34 -16.41 13.79
C LEU A 350 -1.59 -17.09 12.64
N CYS A 351 -0.28 -17.27 12.75
CA CYS A 351 0.58 -17.94 11.78
C CYS A 351 0.56 -19.46 11.94
N THR A 352 -0.65 -20.03 12.04
CA THR A 352 -0.86 -21.48 12.08
C THR A 352 -1.43 -21.93 10.74
N ALA A 353 -0.70 -22.80 10.04
CA ALA A 353 -1.15 -23.45 8.81
C ALA A 353 -2.48 -24.17 9.00
N ASP A 354 -3.38 -24.02 8.05
CA ASP A 354 -4.54 -24.88 7.89
C ASP A 354 -4.30 -25.85 6.72
N PRO A 355 -4.11 -27.15 6.98
CA PRO A 355 -3.91 -28.14 5.92
C PRO A 355 -5.18 -28.43 5.10
N ASP A 356 -6.36 -28.05 5.61
CA ASP A 356 -7.67 -28.32 4.99
C ASP A 356 -8.26 -27.09 4.28
N PHE A 357 -7.46 -26.01 4.14
CA PHE A 357 -7.88 -24.80 3.43
C PHE A 357 -8.37 -25.13 2.01
N LYS A 358 -9.28 -24.36 1.41
CA LYS A 358 -9.73 -24.60 0.03
C LYS A 358 -10.52 -23.45 -0.57
N PHE A 359 -10.51 -23.42 -1.89
CA PHE A 359 -11.41 -22.61 -2.71
C PHE A 359 -12.47 -23.50 -3.39
N ASP A 360 -13.74 -23.26 -3.11
CA ASP A 360 -14.87 -23.92 -3.78
C ASP A 360 -15.54 -22.94 -4.75
N LEU A 361 -15.24 -23.05 -6.04
CA LEU A 361 -15.75 -22.17 -7.10
C LEU A 361 -17.10 -22.63 -7.69
N ARG A 362 -17.80 -23.58 -7.05
CA ARG A 362 -19.09 -24.08 -7.55
C ARG A 362 -20.18 -23.03 -7.36
N GLU A 363 -20.82 -22.64 -8.46
CA GLU A 363 -21.99 -21.77 -8.43
C GLU A 363 -23.23 -22.57 -8.01
N SER A 364 -23.51 -22.58 -6.71
CA SER A 364 -24.66 -23.29 -6.15
C SER A 364 -25.16 -22.60 -4.88
N SER A 365 -26.47 -22.68 -4.62
CA SER A 365 -27.10 -22.01 -3.47
C SER A 365 -26.64 -22.54 -2.11
N ASP A 366 -26.04 -23.74 -2.07
CA ASP A 366 -25.47 -24.35 -0.87
C ASP A 366 -23.98 -24.00 -0.65
N ASN A 367 -23.34 -23.26 -1.56
CA ASN A 367 -21.97 -22.83 -1.43
C ASN A 367 -21.88 -21.35 -1.00
N PRO A 368 -21.67 -21.05 0.29
CA PRO A 368 -21.53 -19.67 0.77
C PRO A 368 -20.15 -19.07 0.45
N TYR A 369 -19.18 -19.88 0.00
CA TYR A 369 -17.80 -19.45 -0.24
C TYR A 369 -17.56 -18.97 -1.68
N PHE A 370 -18.58 -18.95 -2.53
CA PHE A 370 -18.48 -18.39 -3.87
C PHE A 370 -19.65 -17.48 -4.18
N VAL A 371 -19.35 -16.20 -4.32
CA VAL A 371 -20.32 -15.15 -4.63
C VAL A 371 -20.10 -14.70 -6.06
N ARG A 372 -21.17 -14.69 -6.84
CA ARG A 372 -21.17 -14.22 -8.24
C ARG A 372 -22.35 -13.29 -8.48
N PHE A 373 -22.08 -12.12 -9.05
CA PHE A 373 -23.13 -11.15 -9.38
C PHE A 373 -22.84 -10.41 -10.69
N PRO A 374 -23.87 -10.13 -11.51
CA PRO A 374 -23.68 -9.51 -12.81
C PRO A 374 -23.34 -8.02 -12.64
N VAL A 375 -22.50 -7.51 -13.53
CA VAL A 375 -22.12 -6.09 -13.55
C VAL A 375 -23.33 -5.18 -13.78
N SER A 376 -24.33 -5.67 -14.53
CA SER A 376 -25.61 -4.97 -14.76
C SER A 376 -26.46 -4.77 -13.49
N SER A 377 -26.08 -5.36 -12.35
CA SER A 377 -26.76 -5.13 -11.07
C SER A 377 -26.41 -3.79 -10.42
N PHE A 378 -25.28 -3.17 -10.82
CA PHE A 378 -24.81 -1.91 -10.25
C PHE A 378 -24.37 -0.87 -11.30
N LEU A 379 -24.09 -1.28 -12.54
CA LEU A 379 -23.86 -0.37 -13.66
C LEU A 379 -25.12 -0.19 -14.54
N PRO A 380 -25.20 0.90 -15.32
CA PRO A 380 -26.21 1.05 -16.36
C PRO A 380 -26.25 -0.13 -17.33
N LYS A 381 -27.42 -0.43 -17.90
CA LYS A 381 -27.62 -1.61 -18.77
C LYS A 381 -26.78 -1.62 -20.06
N ASP A 382 -26.39 -0.44 -20.53
CA ASP A 382 -25.55 -0.23 -21.70
C ASP A 382 -24.04 -0.15 -21.37
N ALA A 383 -23.69 -0.23 -20.08
CA ALA A 383 -22.33 -0.25 -19.59
C ALA A 383 -21.85 -1.69 -19.33
N SER A 384 -20.56 -1.91 -19.51
CA SER A 384 -19.86 -3.15 -19.17
C SER A 384 -18.49 -2.85 -18.54
N LEU A 385 -17.64 -3.86 -18.38
CA LEU A 385 -16.28 -3.70 -17.85
C LEU A 385 -15.24 -3.58 -18.97
N LEU A 386 -14.31 -2.65 -18.81
CA LEU A 386 -13.04 -2.66 -19.53
C LEU A 386 -12.08 -3.60 -18.78
N VAL A 387 -11.66 -4.69 -19.43
CA VAL A 387 -10.83 -5.74 -18.82
C VAL A 387 -9.48 -5.90 -19.50
N LEU A 388 -9.27 -5.21 -20.62
CA LEU A 388 -8.07 -5.22 -21.42
C LEU A 388 -7.80 -3.82 -22.00
N ASP A 389 -6.59 -3.31 -21.90
CA ASP A 389 -6.15 -2.11 -22.61
C ASP A 389 -5.51 -2.51 -23.94
N THR A 390 -6.23 -2.24 -25.03
CA THR A 390 -5.82 -2.56 -26.41
C THR A 390 -4.98 -1.44 -27.06
N SER A 391 -4.65 -0.38 -26.32
CA SER A 391 -3.82 0.74 -26.81
C SER A 391 -2.37 0.32 -27.09
N TYR A 392 -1.97 -0.86 -26.64
CA TYR A 392 -0.62 -1.39 -26.70
C TYR A 392 -0.59 -2.81 -27.28
N SER A 393 0.56 -3.22 -27.79
CA SER A 393 0.78 -4.58 -28.28
C SER A 393 1.98 -5.20 -27.55
N PRO A 394 1.82 -6.32 -26.84
CA PRO A 394 0.55 -6.99 -26.56
C PRO A 394 -0.40 -6.11 -25.72
N PRO A 395 -1.73 -6.34 -25.81
CA PRO A 395 -2.71 -5.70 -24.94
C PRO A 395 -2.45 -6.03 -23.46
N LEU A 396 -2.76 -5.10 -22.56
CA LEU A 396 -2.51 -5.26 -21.12
C LEU A 396 -3.80 -5.60 -20.38
N PRO A 397 -3.80 -6.62 -19.51
CA PRO A 397 -4.97 -6.92 -18.69
C PRO A 397 -5.24 -5.83 -17.65
N ILE A 398 -6.52 -5.56 -17.37
CA ILE A 398 -6.95 -4.60 -16.35
C ILE A 398 -7.62 -5.38 -15.21
N PRO A 399 -6.90 -5.63 -14.10
CA PRO A 399 -7.49 -6.29 -12.93
C PRO A 399 -8.44 -5.36 -12.17
N LEU A 400 -9.33 -5.96 -11.37
CA LEU A 400 -10.06 -5.23 -10.34
C LEU A 400 -9.06 -4.76 -9.29
N LYS A 401 -8.95 -3.46 -9.07
CA LYS A 401 -8.04 -2.93 -8.03
C LYS A 401 -8.72 -2.97 -6.69
N LEU A 402 -7.99 -3.43 -5.68
CA LEU A 402 -8.48 -3.57 -4.32
C LEU A 402 -7.70 -2.63 -3.41
N GLY A 403 -8.41 -1.99 -2.49
CA GLY A 403 -7.84 -1.08 -1.51
C GLY A 403 -8.94 -0.56 -0.61
N ASP A 404 -8.66 -0.37 0.68
CA ASP A 404 -9.63 0.16 1.63
C ASP A 404 -9.59 1.70 1.62
N ALA A 405 -10.42 2.32 0.79
CA ALA A 405 -10.39 3.76 0.56
C ALA A 405 -11.18 4.55 1.60
N ASN A 406 -12.01 3.90 2.41
CA ASN A 406 -12.75 4.52 3.51
C ASN A 406 -12.24 4.11 4.90
N LEU A 407 -11.17 3.31 4.95
CA LEU A 407 -10.48 2.82 6.13
C LEU A 407 -11.37 1.98 7.06
N ASP A 408 -12.46 1.36 6.57
CA ASP A 408 -13.42 0.61 7.41
C ASP A 408 -12.94 -0.81 7.79
N GLY A 409 -11.83 -1.24 7.24
CA GLY A 409 -11.19 -2.54 7.38
C GLY A 409 -11.59 -3.56 6.33
N PHE A 410 -12.32 -3.18 5.28
CA PHE A 410 -12.72 -4.06 4.19
C PHE A 410 -12.27 -3.47 2.84
N PRO A 411 -11.53 -4.21 2.02
CA PRO A 411 -11.10 -3.72 0.70
C PRO A 411 -12.28 -3.32 -0.21
N ASP A 412 -12.22 -2.12 -0.77
CA ASP A 412 -13.11 -1.61 -1.81
C ASP A 412 -12.61 -2.00 -3.21
N ILE A 413 -13.49 -1.88 -4.21
CA ILE A 413 -13.15 -2.22 -5.60
C ILE A 413 -13.11 -0.95 -6.46
N LEU A 414 -12.00 -0.74 -7.15
CA LEU A 414 -11.86 0.27 -8.20
C LEU A 414 -11.76 -0.42 -9.57
N LEU A 415 -12.65 -0.04 -10.48
CA LEU A 415 -12.78 -0.63 -11.81
C LEU A 415 -13.08 0.44 -12.88
N ILE A 416 -13.09 0.04 -14.15
CA ILE A 416 -13.45 0.93 -15.27
C ILE A 416 -14.73 0.43 -15.94
N SER A 417 -15.77 1.25 -15.86
CA SER A 417 -17.02 1.09 -16.59
C SER A 417 -16.84 1.59 -18.03
N ALA A 418 -17.25 0.80 -19.01
CA ALA A 418 -17.19 1.14 -20.42
C ALA A 418 -18.59 1.20 -21.06
N THR A 419 -18.94 2.36 -21.62
CA THR A 419 -20.16 2.59 -22.40
C THR A 419 -19.76 3.09 -23.79
N GLY A 420 -19.69 2.18 -24.76
CA GLY A 420 -19.20 2.49 -26.10
C GLY A 420 -17.73 2.91 -26.09
N LYS A 421 -17.45 4.20 -26.34
CA LYS A 421 -16.08 4.77 -26.29
C LYS A 421 -15.77 5.51 -24.98
N THR A 422 -16.76 5.62 -24.10
CA THR A 422 -16.62 6.32 -22.82
C THR A 422 -16.19 5.33 -21.75
N HIS A 423 -15.01 5.53 -21.20
CA HIS A 423 -14.42 4.72 -20.14
C HIS A 423 -14.31 5.54 -18.86
N THR A 424 -15.11 5.20 -17.87
CA THR A 424 -15.25 5.96 -16.62
C THR A 424 -14.85 5.08 -15.43
N PRO A 425 -13.87 5.50 -14.62
CA PRO A 425 -13.55 4.81 -13.38
C PRO A 425 -14.75 4.82 -12.42
N LYS A 426 -14.96 3.71 -11.70
CA LYS A 426 -16.00 3.59 -10.67
C LYS A 426 -15.40 2.96 -9.43
N LEU A 427 -15.68 3.58 -8.28
CA LEU A 427 -15.38 3.05 -6.96
C LEU A 427 -16.62 2.33 -6.42
N LEU A 428 -16.44 1.11 -5.93
CA LEU A 428 -17.47 0.30 -5.28
C LEU A 428 -17.08 0.11 -3.83
N TRP A 429 -17.87 0.68 -2.94
CA TRP A 429 -17.74 0.48 -1.50
C TRP A 429 -18.09 -0.95 -1.13
N SER A 430 -17.19 -1.60 -0.38
CA SER A 430 -17.51 -2.82 0.36
C SER A 430 -18.49 -2.44 1.47
N VAL A 431 -19.62 -3.11 1.54
CA VAL A 431 -20.66 -2.85 2.56
C VAL A 431 -21.15 -4.15 3.18
N SER A 432 -21.66 -4.07 4.40
CA SER A 432 -22.37 -5.18 5.03
C SER A 432 -23.53 -5.66 4.15
N CYS A 433 -23.74 -6.97 4.12
CA CYS A 433 -24.79 -7.53 3.30
C CYS A 433 -26.20 -7.07 3.69
N GLY A 434 -27.04 -6.92 2.67
CA GLY A 434 -28.42 -6.50 2.84
C GLY A 434 -29.26 -6.78 1.59
N SER A 435 -30.58 -6.78 1.76
CA SER A 435 -31.52 -7.07 0.66
C SER A 435 -31.33 -6.08 -0.50
N GLY A 436 -31.17 -6.62 -1.71
CA GLY A 436 -30.99 -5.83 -2.93
C GLY A 436 -29.59 -5.24 -3.11
N VAL A 437 -28.63 -5.61 -2.27
CA VAL A 437 -27.21 -5.25 -2.45
C VAL A 437 -26.54 -6.28 -3.37
N PRO A 438 -25.90 -5.87 -4.47
CA PRO A 438 -25.09 -6.77 -5.31
C PRO A 438 -24.06 -7.54 -4.50
N GLY A 439 -23.94 -8.84 -4.77
CA GLY A 439 -23.06 -9.76 -4.03
C GLY A 439 -23.73 -10.43 -2.82
N CYS A 440 -24.90 -9.95 -2.39
CA CYS A 440 -25.64 -10.58 -1.29
C CYS A 440 -26.76 -11.49 -1.79
N ALA A 441 -27.17 -12.42 -0.93
CA ALA A 441 -28.34 -13.24 -1.18
C ALA A 441 -29.63 -12.40 -1.20
N ALA A 442 -30.68 -12.92 -1.82
CA ALA A 442 -31.94 -12.21 -1.99
C ALA A 442 -32.63 -11.86 -0.66
N ASP A 443 -32.41 -12.65 0.39
CA ASP A 443 -32.89 -12.39 1.75
C ASP A 443 -32.01 -11.39 2.52
N GLY A 444 -30.93 -10.90 1.90
CA GLY A 444 -29.96 -9.99 2.47
C GLY A 444 -28.86 -10.66 3.30
N SER A 445 -28.82 -11.99 3.37
CA SER A 445 -27.73 -12.73 3.98
C SER A 445 -26.47 -12.75 3.08
N GLY A 446 -25.33 -13.10 3.67
CA GLY A 446 -24.04 -13.12 3.00
C GLY A 446 -22.95 -12.49 3.87
N THR A 447 -21.73 -12.46 3.36
CA THR A 447 -20.55 -11.89 4.01
C THR A 447 -20.46 -10.39 3.69
N ARG A 448 -20.24 -10.04 2.42
CA ARG A 448 -20.10 -8.66 1.93
C ARG A 448 -20.88 -8.43 0.63
N GLY A 449 -21.30 -7.19 0.43
CA GLY A 449 -21.89 -6.71 -0.81
C GLY A 449 -21.21 -5.43 -1.29
N TRP A 450 -21.56 -4.96 -2.49
CA TRP A 450 -20.91 -3.79 -3.09
C TRP A 450 -21.90 -2.74 -3.56
N LYS A 451 -21.57 -1.47 -3.30
CA LYS A 451 -22.35 -0.31 -3.76
C LYS A 451 -21.45 0.69 -4.47
N VAL A 452 -21.86 1.11 -5.65
CA VAL A 452 -21.17 2.18 -6.38
C VAL A 452 -21.19 3.46 -5.55
N ALA A 453 -20.04 4.11 -5.42
CA ALA A 453 -19.91 5.42 -4.82
C ALA A 453 -20.64 6.45 -5.68
N THR A 454 -21.55 7.23 -5.08
CA THR A 454 -22.35 8.24 -5.81
C THR A 454 -22.26 9.64 -5.21
N LYS A 455 -21.67 9.77 -4.03
CA LYS A 455 -21.64 11.02 -3.27
C LYS A 455 -20.23 11.60 -3.31
N ASP A 456 -20.11 12.85 -3.74
CA ASP A 456 -18.86 13.62 -3.72
C ASP A 456 -17.71 12.93 -4.53
N VAL A 457 -18.08 12.24 -5.62
CA VAL A 457 -17.18 11.51 -6.53
C VAL A 457 -17.18 12.07 -7.96
N GLU A 458 -17.69 13.29 -8.15
CA GLU A 458 -17.88 13.92 -9.47
C GLU A 458 -16.56 14.03 -10.26
N THR A 459 -15.44 14.21 -9.56
CA THR A 459 -14.10 14.26 -10.15
C THR A 459 -13.73 12.95 -10.86
N LEU A 460 -14.10 11.81 -10.27
CA LEU A 460 -13.86 10.49 -10.83
C LEU A 460 -14.79 10.24 -12.04
N ASP A 461 -16.07 10.60 -11.89
CA ASP A 461 -17.11 10.45 -12.90
C ASP A 461 -16.90 11.34 -14.14
N ALA A 462 -16.21 12.47 -13.99
CA ALA A 462 -15.86 13.35 -15.09
C ALA A 462 -14.82 12.75 -16.06
N ILE A 463 -14.12 11.68 -15.66
CA ILE A 463 -13.16 10.99 -16.53
C ILE A 463 -13.92 10.06 -17.47
N THR A 464 -13.69 10.24 -18.77
CA THR A 464 -14.41 9.52 -19.84
C THR A 464 -13.50 8.74 -20.77
N ASP A 465 -12.19 8.75 -20.50
CA ASP A 465 -11.17 8.16 -21.37
C ASP A 465 -10.12 7.39 -20.56
N ALA A 466 -10.53 6.77 -19.45
CA ALA A 466 -9.68 5.93 -18.61
C ALA A 466 -9.21 4.65 -19.33
N ARG A 467 -7.97 4.24 -19.03
CA ARG A 467 -7.31 3.02 -19.53
C ARG A 467 -6.89 2.09 -18.41
N SER A 468 -6.40 2.64 -17.31
CA SER A 468 -6.01 1.89 -16.11
C SER A 468 -6.23 2.75 -14.87
N VAL A 469 -6.41 2.10 -13.74
CA VAL A 469 -6.61 2.72 -12.43
C VAL A 469 -5.70 2.05 -11.40
N SER A 470 -5.32 2.75 -10.33
CA SER A 470 -4.58 2.20 -9.20
C SER A 470 -4.88 2.98 -7.92
N PHE A 471 -4.85 2.28 -6.78
CA PHE A 471 -4.76 2.89 -5.47
C PHE A 471 -3.31 3.19 -5.11
N LEU A 472 -3.09 4.29 -4.40
CA LEU A 472 -1.81 4.66 -3.80
C LEU A 472 -2.07 5.74 -2.76
N ASP A 473 -1.31 5.76 -1.67
CA ASP A 473 -1.19 6.90 -0.77
C ASP A 473 -0.05 7.77 -1.28
N MET A 474 -0.38 8.82 -2.03
CA MET A 474 0.56 9.58 -2.84
C MET A 474 1.27 10.68 -2.04
N ASP A 475 0.54 11.36 -1.17
CA ASP A 475 1.07 12.43 -0.33
C ASP A 475 1.41 11.99 1.09
N GLU A 476 1.38 10.67 1.32
CA GLU A 476 1.71 10.01 2.59
C GLU A 476 0.81 10.54 3.73
N ASP A 477 -0.44 10.84 3.37
CA ASP A 477 -1.46 11.34 4.28
C ASP A 477 -2.28 10.23 4.94
N GLY A 478 -1.99 8.97 4.63
CA GLY A 478 -2.67 7.83 5.24
C GLY A 478 -4.08 7.61 4.71
N THR A 479 -4.38 8.15 3.52
CA THR A 479 -5.57 7.82 2.75
C THR A 479 -5.16 7.21 1.40
N LEU A 480 -6.01 6.35 0.84
CA LEU A 480 -5.77 5.84 -0.50
C LEU A 480 -6.36 6.79 -1.54
N ASP A 481 -5.47 7.42 -2.30
CA ASP A 481 -5.74 8.20 -3.50
C ASP A 481 -5.86 7.32 -4.74
N PHE A 482 -6.19 7.95 -5.87
CA PHE A 482 -6.41 7.27 -7.13
C PHE A 482 -5.49 7.85 -8.21
N MET A 483 -4.72 6.97 -8.86
CA MET A 483 -4.09 7.27 -10.14
C MET A 483 -4.95 6.71 -11.27
N VAL A 484 -5.32 7.55 -12.23
CA VAL A 484 -6.02 7.17 -13.45
C VAL A 484 -5.12 7.42 -14.65
N GLN A 485 -4.76 6.35 -15.36
CA GLN A 485 -4.12 6.45 -16.67
C GLN A 485 -5.18 6.62 -17.75
N ARG A 486 -4.93 7.51 -18.70
CA ARG A 486 -5.90 8.03 -19.66
C ARG A 486 -5.41 7.93 -21.08
N THR A 487 -6.35 8.04 -22.02
CA THR A 487 -6.01 8.03 -23.43
C THR A 487 -5.36 9.31 -23.93
N GLY A 488 -5.66 10.43 -23.27
CA GLY A 488 -5.30 11.76 -23.76
C GLY A 488 -6.30 12.30 -24.79
N ASN A 489 -7.27 11.51 -25.26
CA ASN A 489 -8.28 11.93 -26.23
C ASN A 489 -9.16 13.08 -25.70
N ALA A 490 -9.31 13.18 -24.38
CA ALA A 490 -10.03 14.27 -23.72
C ALA A 490 -9.20 15.56 -23.57
N GLY A 491 -7.94 15.60 -24.03
CA GLY A 491 -7.07 16.78 -23.97
C GLY A 491 -6.57 17.16 -22.57
N GLN A 492 -6.61 16.23 -21.62
CA GLN A 492 -6.28 16.45 -20.21
C GLN A 492 -5.05 15.62 -19.74
N GLY A 493 -4.16 15.25 -20.67
CA GLY A 493 -2.98 14.43 -20.39
C GLY A 493 -3.26 12.92 -20.30
N ASN A 494 -2.19 12.17 -20.05
CA ASN A 494 -2.20 10.69 -20.01
C ASN A 494 -2.28 10.11 -18.59
N VAL A 495 -2.07 10.92 -17.57
CA VAL A 495 -2.18 10.53 -16.16
C VAL A 495 -2.97 11.61 -15.42
N LYS A 496 -3.82 11.21 -14.49
CA LYS A 496 -4.55 12.10 -13.60
C LYS A 496 -4.60 11.49 -12.20
N PHE A 497 -4.27 12.29 -11.20
CA PHE A 497 -4.40 11.94 -9.80
C PHE A 497 -5.68 12.56 -9.21
N ILE A 498 -6.33 11.79 -8.35
CA ILE A 498 -7.50 12.22 -7.59
C ILE A 498 -7.18 11.96 -6.13
N GLN A 499 -7.24 13.00 -5.31
CA GLN A 499 -7.02 12.89 -3.88
C GLN A 499 -8.31 12.50 -3.15
N ASN A 500 -8.17 11.57 -2.21
CA ASN A 500 -9.23 11.11 -1.32
C ASN A 500 -9.28 11.95 -0.04
N ASN A 501 -9.87 13.14 -0.11
CA ASN A 501 -9.91 14.06 1.02
C ASN A 501 -11.15 13.87 1.93
N PHE A 502 -11.68 12.65 2.01
CA PHE A 502 -12.78 12.34 2.91
C PHE A 502 -12.29 12.19 4.35
N TYR A 503 -13.01 12.77 5.30
CA TYR A 503 -12.76 12.56 6.72
C TYR A 503 -13.40 11.25 7.18
N TYR A 504 -12.56 10.30 7.59
CA TYR A 504 -12.97 9.06 8.21
C TYR A 504 -12.56 9.04 9.69
N ASP A 505 -13.51 8.75 10.57
CA ASP A 505 -13.22 8.41 11.97
C ASP A 505 -12.77 6.94 12.01
N ALA A 506 -11.57 6.67 11.50
CA ALA A 506 -10.97 5.35 11.39
C ALA A 506 -9.45 5.46 11.39
N PHE A 507 -8.78 4.32 11.59
CA PHE A 507 -7.32 4.26 11.64
C PHE A 507 -6.77 3.49 10.45
N PHE A 508 -5.51 3.78 10.10
CA PHE A 508 -4.77 3.02 9.11
C PHE A 508 -3.44 2.51 9.69
N LEU A 509 -2.79 1.59 8.98
CA LEU A 509 -1.37 1.30 9.14
C LEU A 509 -0.75 1.29 7.74
N LYS A 510 0.53 1.61 7.64
CA LYS A 510 1.33 1.38 6.44
C LYS A 510 2.54 0.56 6.82
N ALA A 511 2.85 -0.50 6.09
CA ALA A 511 4.00 -1.34 6.41
C ALA A 511 4.77 -1.75 5.16
N ILE A 512 6.07 -1.92 5.31
CA ILE A 512 6.95 -2.47 4.27
C ILE A 512 7.95 -3.45 4.88
N VAL A 513 8.10 -4.62 4.27
CA VAL A 513 9.18 -5.58 4.53
C VAL A 513 10.28 -5.39 3.50
N LEU A 514 11.52 -5.28 3.96
CA LEU A 514 12.71 -5.15 3.11
C LEU A 514 13.35 -6.52 2.83
N ASN A 515 14.23 -6.57 1.83
CA ASN A 515 14.88 -7.80 1.37
C ASN A 515 16.17 -8.18 2.13
N GLY A 516 16.48 -7.55 3.27
CA GLY A 516 17.64 -7.94 4.09
C GLY A 516 19.01 -7.43 3.60
N ALA A 517 19.05 -6.61 2.54
CA ALA A 517 20.29 -6.09 1.97
C ALA A 517 21.19 -5.41 3.03
N CYS A 518 22.51 -5.59 2.84
CA CYS A 518 23.54 -5.02 3.71
C CYS A 518 23.40 -5.41 5.19
N ASP A 519 22.93 -6.64 5.47
CA ASP A 519 22.68 -7.15 6.82
C ASP A 519 21.77 -6.22 7.66
N ASN A 520 20.77 -5.60 7.02
CA ASN A 520 19.88 -4.61 7.65
C ASN A 520 20.59 -3.38 8.25
N GLY A 521 21.82 -3.14 7.80
CA GLY A 521 22.69 -2.08 8.26
C GLY A 521 22.79 -0.92 7.28
N TRP A 522 24.00 -0.37 7.20
CA TRP A 522 24.34 0.63 6.21
C TRP A 522 24.98 -0.03 5.00
N CYS A 523 24.56 0.41 3.81
CA CYS A 523 25.20 0.02 2.57
C CYS A 523 26.33 0.99 2.23
N TYR A 524 27.31 0.48 1.49
CA TYR A 524 28.50 1.22 1.08
C TYR A 524 28.69 1.08 -0.42
N SER A 525 29.22 2.13 -1.06
CA SER A 525 29.69 2.00 -2.44
C SER A 525 30.83 0.97 -2.53
N PRO A 526 31.10 0.37 -3.71
CA PRO A 526 32.20 -0.58 -3.87
C PRO A 526 33.56 -0.04 -3.41
N ASN A 527 33.77 1.27 -3.49
CA ASN A 527 34.99 1.96 -3.05
C ASN A 527 34.93 2.41 -1.57
N GLY A 528 33.83 2.13 -0.86
CA GLY A 528 33.59 2.51 0.54
C GLY A 528 33.41 4.01 0.79
N SER A 529 33.35 4.82 -0.27
CA SER A 529 33.35 6.29 -0.18
C SER A 529 31.99 6.89 0.16
N GLU A 530 30.91 6.22 -0.25
CA GLU A 530 29.54 6.69 -0.08
C GLU A 530 28.76 5.70 0.79
N LYS A 531 27.92 6.25 1.67
CA LYS A 531 27.17 5.51 2.67
C LYS A 531 25.69 5.83 2.51
N TYR A 532 24.85 4.82 2.39
CA TYR A 532 23.40 4.98 2.18
C TYR A 532 22.62 3.89 2.91
N HIS A 533 21.31 4.08 3.03
CA HIS A 533 20.41 3.12 3.66
C HIS A 533 19.59 2.34 2.62
N PRO A 534 19.31 1.05 2.85
CA PRO A 534 18.54 0.21 1.93
C PRO A 534 17.03 0.32 2.16
N PHE A 535 16.47 1.52 2.35
CA PHE A 535 15.04 1.64 2.73
C PHE A 535 14.05 1.56 1.56
N GLY A 536 14.53 1.74 0.32
CA GLY A 536 13.69 1.67 -0.87
C GLY A 536 13.44 0.27 -1.41
N VAL A 537 14.11 -0.76 -0.87
CA VAL A 537 14.06 -2.12 -1.43
C VAL A 537 12.89 -2.91 -0.86
N SER A 538 11.90 -3.21 -1.69
CA SER A 538 10.73 -4.00 -1.29
C SER A 538 10.96 -5.50 -1.49
N TYR A 539 10.44 -6.29 -0.57
CA TYR A 539 10.36 -7.73 -0.67
C TYR A 539 9.03 -8.19 -1.32
N SER A 540 9.07 -9.20 -2.20
CA SER A 540 7.83 -9.75 -2.79
C SER A 540 7.35 -10.94 -1.97
N GLY A 541 6.06 -10.98 -1.62
CA GLY A 541 5.46 -12.12 -0.92
C GLY A 541 5.47 -12.05 0.61
N ALA A 542 5.87 -10.95 1.24
CA ALA A 542 5.70 -10.83 2.69
C ALA A 542 4.22 -10.91 3.09
N SER A 543 3.94 -11.56 4.22
CA SER A 543 2.58 -11.73 4.75
C SER A 543 2.42 -10.91 6.03
N TYR A 544 1.31 -10.18 6.13
CA TYR A 544 0.90 -9.46 7.34
C TYR A 544 -0.41 -10.03 7.83
N LYS A 545 -0.45 -10.46 9.09
CA LYS A 545 -1.66 -10.99 9.73
C LYS A 545 -1.85 -10.36 11.09
N TYR A 546 -3.03 -9.83 11.37
CA TYR A 546 -3.22 -9.03 12.57
C TYR A 546 -4.62 -9.16 13.12
N THR A 547 -4.76 -8.88 14.42
CA THR A 547 -6.06 -8.79 15.08
C THR A 547 -6.36 -7.37 15.52
N VAL A 548 -7.60 -6.96 15.26
CA VAL A 548 -8.12 -5.66 15.68
C VAL A 548 -9.35 -5.86 16.55
N LEU A 549 -9.41 -5.07 17.62
CA LEU A 549 -10.55 -5.01 18.52
C LEU A 549 -11.37 -3.76 18.20
N ASP A 550 -12.59 -3.96 17.72
CA ASP A 550 -13.48 -2.85 17.41
C ASP A 550 -13.98 -2.14 18.69
N THR A 551 -14.62 -0.99 18.50
CA THR A 551 -15.22 -0.20 19.61
C THR A 551 -16.39 -0.89 20.31
N ALA A 552 -16.95 -1.96 19.74
CA ALA A 552 -17.95 -2.81 20.36
C ALA A 552 -17.32 -4.01 21.12
N GLY A 553 -15.99 -4.11 21.14
CA GLY A 553 -15.25 -5.21 21.78
C GLY A 553 -15.25 -6.51 20.98
N ARG A 554 -15.61 -6.49 19.70
CA ARG A 554 -15.49 -7.65 18.81
C ARG A 554 -14.11 -7.67 18.19
N ARG A 555 -13.48 -8.84 18.21
CA ARG A 555 -12.20 -9.06 17.56
C ARG A 555 -12.42 -9.60 16.15
N SER A 556 -11.64 -9.09 15.21
CA SER A 556 -11.51 -9.60 13.85
C SER A 556 -10.03 -9.85 13.55
N ALA A 557 -9.77 -10.79 12.66
CA ALA A 557 -8.44 -10.98 12.08
C ALA A 557 -8.46 -10.41 10.67
N ALA A 558 -7.30 -10.01 10.16
CA ALA A 558 -7.17 -9.57 8.78
C ALA A 558 -5.80 -9.97 8.23
N GLN A 559 -5.73 -10.21 6.93
CA GLN A 559 -4.50 -10.54 6.22
C GLN A 559 -4.24 -9.60 5.04
N VAL A 560 -2.99 -9.19 4.86
CA VAL A 560 -2.54 -8.37 3.73
C VAL A 560 -1.22 -8.94 3.21
N GLY A 561 -1.09 -9.11 1.89
CA GLY A 561 0.16 -9.52 1.25
C GLY A 561 0.92 -8.34 0.66
N GLN A 562 2.25 -8.37 0.71
CA GLN A 562 3.10 -7.37 0.07
C GLN A 562 3.47 -7.77 -1.35
N LEU A 563 3.17 -6.89 -2.30
CA LEU A 563 3.57 -7.00 -3.71
C LEU A 563 3.40 -8.42 -4.29
N PRO A 564 2.21 -9.04 -4.19
CA PRO A 564 2.02 -10.44 -4.58
C PRO A 564 2.13 -10.67 -6.10
N GLN A 565 1.98 -9.61 -6.91
CA GLN A 565 1.95 -9.67 -8.38
C GLN A 565 2.69 -8.49 -9.00
N THR A 566 3.57 -8.72 -9.97
CA THR A 566 4.30 -7.68 -10.73
C THR A 566 4.21 -7.82 -12.26
N SER A 567 3.62 -8.92 -12.76
CA SER A 567 3.48 -9.17 -14.20
C SER A 567 2.41 -8.27 -14.84
N TYR A 568 2.60 -7.99 -16.13
CA TYR A 568 1.66 -7.29 -17.00
C TYR A 568 1.25 -5.90 -16.52
N HIS A 569 2.19 -5.15 -15.93
CA HIS A 569 1.93 -3.83 -15.32
C HIS A 569 0.79 -3.89 -14.29
N SER A 570 0.88 -4.82 -13.34
CA SER A 570 -0.08 -4.97 -12.24
C SER A 570 -0.15 -3.74 -11.32
N LEU A 571 0.81 -2.81 -11.37
CA LEU A 571 0.81 -1.55 -10.59
C LEU A 571 0.57 -1.76 -9.08
N GLY A 572 1.15 -2.82 -8.50
CA GLY A 572 1.19 -2.98 -7.05
C GLY A 572 2.14 -1.98 -6.40
N THR A 573 1.80 -1.50 -5.20
CA THR A 573 2.70 -0.66 -4.39
C THR A 573 3.76 -1.52 -3.69
N PRO A 574 4.98 -1.00 -3.46
CA PRO A 574 6.04 -1.72 -2.75
C PRO A 574 5.73 -1.92 -1.25
N TYR A 575 4.82 -1.11 -0.70
CA TYR A 575 4.31 -1.22 0.67
C TYR A 575 2.91 -1.85 0.69
N SER A 576 2.51 -2.32 1.87
CA SER A 576 1.14 -2.72 2.20
C SER A 576 0.42 -1.63 2.98
N PHE A 577 -0.83 -1.35 2.61
CA PHE A 577 -1.70 -0.39 3.27
C PHE A 577 -2.84 -1.13 3.97
N PHE A 578 -3.15 -0.72 5.20
CA PHE A 578 -4.13 -1.37 6.06
C PHE A 578 -5.18 -0.33 6.46
N GLY A 579 -6.43 -0.52 6.08
CA GLY A 579 -7.52 0.12 6.82
C GLY A 579 -7.85 -0.72 8.05
N LEU A 580 -7.86 -0.11 9.22
CA LEU A 580 -8.08 -0.82 10.49
C LEU A 580 -9.52 -0.68 10.97
N GLY A 581 -10.29 0.26 10.43
CA GLY A 581 -11.56 0.68 10.98
C GLY A 581 -11.39 1.42 12.31
N ARG A 582 -12.49 1.51 13.05
CA ARG A 582 -12.51 2.06 14.40
C ARG A 582 -11.98 1.02 15.40
N THR A 583 -10.81 1.28 15.96
CA THR A 583 -10.13 0.39 16.91
C THR A 583 -9.73 1.10 18.21
N ASN A 584 -9.40 0.33 19.24
CA ASN A 584 -8.94 0.79 20.54
C ASN A 584 -7.44 1.18 20.53
N ASN A 585 -7.08 2.28 19.86
CA ASN A 585 -5.76 2.96 19.93
C ASN A 585 -4.48 2.15 19.66
N TYR A 586 -4.54 0.82 19.53
CA TYR A 586 -3.42 -0.08 19.22
C TYR A 586 -3.91 -1.32 18.48
N ILE A 587 -3.00 -1.95 17.74
CA ILE A 587 -3.15 -3.28 17.15
C ILE A 587 -2.62 -4.28 18.17
N GLU A 588 -3.43 -5.27 18.55
CA GLU A 588 -3.08 -6.22 19.62
C GLU A 588 -1.86 -7.06 19.25
N ASN A 589 -1.95 -7.76 18.12
CA ASN A 589 -0.89 -8.57 17.54
C ASN A 589 -0.80 -8.28 16.05
N LEU A 590 0.41 -7.98 15.57
CA LEU A 590 0.75 -7.87 14.16
C LEU A 590 1.86 -8.87 13.86
N PHE A 591 1.48 -9.96 13.19
CA PHE A 591 2.39 -10.96 12.67
C PHE A 591 2.88 -10.52 11.28
N VAL A 592 4.19 -10.60 11.08
CA VAL A 592 4.85 -10.30 9.80
C VAL A 592 5.75 -11.46 9.45
N GLY A 593 5.50 -12.10 8.32
CA GLY A 593 6.28 -13.24 7.84
C GLY A 593 6.93 -13.00 6.49
N THR A 594 8.04 -13.69 6.25
CA THR A 594 8.82 -13.70 5.01
C THR A 594 9.09 -15.14 4.58
N THR A 595 9.66 -15.36 3.39
CA THR A 595 10.05 -16.70 2.93
C THR A 595 11.42 -17.15 3.40
N VAL A 596 11.96 -16.57 4.49
CA VAL A 596 13.25 -17.00 5.05
C VAL A 596 13.18 -18.45 5.56
N HIS A 597 14.16 -19.28 5.20
CA HIS A 597 14.25 -20.67 5.64
C HIS A 597 14.83 -20.80 7.06
N SER A 598 14.22 -20.11 8.02
CA SER A 598 14.56 -20.21 9.43
C SER A 598 13.49 -20.99 10.19
N LYS A 599 13.78 -21.39 11.43
CA LYS A 599 12.78 -22.00 12.31
C LYS A 599 11.59 -21.08 12.56
N GLU A 600 11.85 -19.79 12.80
CA GLU A 600 10.85 -18.74 13.01
C GLU A 600 10.91 -17.77 11.82
N HIS A 601 10.05 -18.00 10.82
CA HIS A 601 9.99 -17.20 9.59
C HIS A 601 9.09 -15.96 9.72
N TYR A 602 8.62 -15.66 10.93
CA TYR A 602 7.77 -14.51 11.22
C TYR A 602 8.13 -13.88 12.56
N ILE A 603 7.72 -12.63 12.74
CA ILE A 603 7.73 -11.93 14.04
C ILE A 603 6.32 -11.53 14.45
N ASN A 604 6.05 -11.54 15.75
CA ASN A 604 4.87 -10.91 16.32
C ASN A 604 5.24 -9.56 16.98
N MET A 605 4.51 -8.51 16.62
CA MET A 605 4.59 -7.19 17.23
C MET A 605 3.32 -6.90 18.02
N GLU A 606 3.46 -6.78 19.34
CA GLU A 606 2.36 -6.42 20.23
C GLU A 606 2.27 -4.90 20.39
N GLY A 607 1.03 -4.38 20.44
CA GLY A 607 0.78 -2.97 20.79
C GLY A 607 1.22 -1.96 19.73
N VAL A 608 1.13 -2.31 18.44
CA VAL A 608 1.51 -1.42 17.34
C VAL A 608 0.56 -0.23 17.28
N ILE A 609 1.12 0.98 17.21
CA ILE A 609 0.36 2.24 17.22
C ILE A 609 -0.23 2.48 15.82
N PRO A 610 -1.55 2.70 15.67
CA PRO A 610 -2.17 3.02 14.39
C PRO A 610 -1.73 4.40 13.88
N ASN A 611 -2.07 4.72 12.63
CA ASN A 611 -1.67 5.95 11.93
C ASN A 611 -0.15 6.13 11.90
N SER A 612 0.55 5.02 11.69
CA SER A 612 2.00 4.95 11.67
C SER A 612 2.49 4.17 10.45
N LYS A 613 3.77 4.34 10.15
CA LYS A 613 4.49 3.52 9.17
C LYS A 613 5.44 2.57 9.88
N VAL A 614 5.42 1.30 9.51
CA VAL A 614 6.30 0.26 10.06
C VAL A 614 7.22 -0.27 8.97
N VAL A 615 8.53 -0.23 9.22
CA VAL A 615 9.54 -0.84 8.35
C VAL A 615 10.08 -2.08 9.06
N ILE A 616 10.00 -3.23 8.40
CA ILE A 616 10.44 -4.53 8.91
C ILE A 616 11.67 -4.97 8.13
N LEU A 617 12.71 -5.34 8.87
CA LEU A 617 14.03 -5.74 8.38
C LEU A 617 14.30 -7.17 8.85
N PRO A 618 13.96 -8.18 8.04
CA PRO A 618 14.15 -9.59 8.38
C PRO A 618 15.64 -9.96 8.33
N SER A 619 16.09 -10.86 9.21
CA SER A 619 17.44 -11.43 9.11
C SER A 619 17.36 -12.85 8.57
N ALA A 620 18.18 -13.14 7.55
CA ALA A 620 18.40 -14.49 7.04
C ALA A 620 19.29 -15.34 7.95
N LYS A 621 19.97 -14.72 8.94
CA LYS A 621 20.90 -15.42 9.84
C LYS A 621 20.14 -16.02 11.02
N GLU A 622 20.23 -17.34 11.17
CA GLU A 622 19.56 -18.06 12.25
C GLU A 622 19.98 -17.54 13.63
N GLY A 623 18.99 -17.22 14.47
CA GLY A 623 19.20 -16.71 15.83
C GLY A 623 19.34 -15.19 15.95
N GLU A 624 19.43 -14.45 14.84
CA GLU A 624 19.37 -12.99 14.88
C GLU A 624 17.91 -12.49 14.93
N SER A 625 17.65 -11.54 15.83
CA SER A 625 16.33 -10.89 15.92
C SER A 625 16.11 -9.96 14.73
N TRP A 626 14.91 -9.97 14.16
CA TRP A 626 14.55 -9.00 13.12
C TRP A 626 14.47 -7.59 13.70
N ARG A 627 14.90 -6.60 12.90
CA ARG A 627 14.81 -5.19 13.25
C ARG A 627 13.49 -4.62 12.74
N ARG A 628 12.92 -3.70 13.53
CA ARG A 628 11.67 -3.02 13.21
C ARG A 628 11.79 -1.55 13.56
N GLU A 629 11.30 -0.70 12.68
CA GLU A 629 11.31 0.75 12.87
C GLU A 629 9.88 1.28 12.72
N LEU A 630 9.44 2.03 13.72
CA LEU A 630 8.10 2.60 13.79
C LEU A 630 8.20 4.12 13.63
N PHE A 631 7.53 4.64 12.61
CA PHE A 631 7.48 6.06 12.30
C PHE A 631 6.09 6.59 12.59
N LEU A 632 6.03 7.55 13.51
CA LEU A 632 4.79 8.20 13.90
C LEU A 632 4.57 9.42 13.03
N ARG A 633 3.38 9.52 12.44
CA ARG A 633 2.96 10.74 11.76
C ARG A 633 2.59 11.81 12.79
N PRO A 634 3.22 13.00 12.76
CA PRO A 634 2.81 14.08 13.63
C PRO A 634 1.38 14.53 13.27
N GLY A 635 0.46 14.46 14.23
CA GLY A 635 -0.92 14.91 14.01
C GLY A 635 -1.02 16.41 13.77
N GLU A 636 -1.97 16.84 12.94
CA GLU A 636 -2.20 18.26 12.61
C GLU A 636 -2.45 19.15 13.85
N TRP A 637 -2.93 18.55 14.94
CA TRP A 637 -3.21 19.22 16.21
C TRP A 637 -1.97 19.50 17.04
N ILE A 638 -0.85 18.82 16.80
CA ILE A 638 0.37 18.95 17.63
C ILE A 638 0.78 20.41 17.78
N PRO A 639 0.88 21.23 16.71
CA PRO A 639 1.30 22.61 16.89
C PRO A 639 0.29 23.46 17.65
N TRP A 640 -1.01 23.20 17.49
CA TRP A 640 -2.06 23.88 18.25
C TRP A 640 -2.00 23.54 19.74
N VAL A 641 -1.77 22.28 20.08
CA VAL A 641 -1.55 21.84 21.45
C VAL A 641 -0.27 22.46 22.00
N THR A 642 0.82 22.48 21.24
CA THR A 642 2.08 23.13 21.63
C THR A 642 1.88 24.62 21.91
N VAL A 643 1.21 25.36 21.03
CA VAL A 643 0.89 26.77 21.25
C VAL A 643 0.05 26.95 22.52
N THR A 644 -0.97 26.13 22.71
CA THR A 644 -1.84 26.18 23.89
C THR A 644 -1.06 25.92 25.17
N VAL A 645 -0.16 24.92 25.18
CA VAL A 645 0.70 24.59 26.32
C VAL A 645 1.70 25.70 26.61
N VAL A 646 2.34 26.28 25.58
CA VAL A 646 3.29 27.38 25.73
C VAL A 646 2.61 28.63 26.30
N VAL A 647 1.46 29.00 25.75
CA VAL A 647 0.67 30.15 26.24
C VAL A 647 0.17 29.90 27.66
N GLY A 648 -0.35 28.71 27.95
CA GLY A 648 -0.79 28.33 29.29
C GLY A 648 0.35 28.38 30.31
N THR A 649 1.53 27.87 29.95
CA THR A 649 2.73 27.90 30.80
C THR A 649 3.21 29.33 31.04
N ALA A 650 3.19 30.20 30.01
CA ALA A 650 3.58 31.60 30.15
C ALA A 650 2.63 32.36 31.10
N ILE A 651 1.32 32.12 30.99
CA ILE A 651 0.32 32.73 31.90
C ILE A 651 0.57 32.27 33.34
N LEU A 652 0.79 30.98 33.56
CA LEU A 652 1.10 30.45 34.89
C LEU A 652 2.40 31.05 35.45
N ALA A 653 3.44 31.18 34.63
CA ALA A 653 4.71 31.81 35.02
C ALA A 653 4.50 33.28 35.42
N VAL A 654 3.67 34.04 34.70
CA VAL A 654 3.33 35.42 35.06
C VAL A 654 2.57 35.48 36.38
N ILE A 655 1.60 34.60 36.61
CA ILE A 655 0.85 34.53 37.87
C ILE A 655 1.80 34.23 39.04
N VAL A 656 2.65 33.22 38.91
CA VAL A 656 3.65 32.86 39.93
C VAL A 656 4.60 34.03 40.19
N PHE A 657 5.07 34.70 39.15
CA PHE A 657 5.94 35.86 39.28
C PHE A 657 5.27 37.02 40.02
N VAL A 658 4.00 37.33 39.71
CA VAL A 658 3.23 38.37 40.40
C VAL A 658 3.00 38.02 41.86
N LEU A 659 2.63 36.77 42.17
CA LEU A 659 2.46 36.30 43.54
C LEU A 659 3.79 36.37 44.32
N HIS A 660 4.90 35.97 43.71
CA HIS A 660 6.23 36.05 44.32
C HIS A 660 6.65 37.50 44.61
N LEU A 661 6.34 38.44 43.71
CA LEU A 661 6.57 39.87 43.97
C LEU A 661 5.69 40.41 45.10
N SER A 662 4.44 39.93 45.21
CA SER A 662 3.53 40.30 46.29
C SER A 662 4.03 39.80 47.64
N GLU A 663 4.41 38.52 47.72
CA GLU A 663 4.97 37.88 48.91
C GLU A 663 6.25 38.59 49.36
N LYS A 664 7.19 38.83 48.44
CA LYS A 664 8.42 39.56 48.73
C LYS A 664 8.16 40.97 49.27
N ARG A 665 7.10 41.64 48.79
CA ARG A 665 6.71 42.97 49.27
C ARG A 665 6.11 42.93 50.67
N GLU A 666 5.36 41.89 51.00
CA GLU A 666 4.82 41.66 52.36
C GLU A 666 5.95 41.33 53.35
N ASP A 667 6.89 40.45 52.98
CA ASP A 667 8.06 40.13 53.79
C ASP A 667 8.94 41.36 54.09
N GLU A 668 9.15 42.24 53.10
CA GLU A 668 9.87 43.49 53.31
C GLU A 668 9.14 44.43 54.27
N LEU A 669 7.80 44.46 54.23
CA LEU A 669 6.98 45.26 55.15
C LEU A 669 7.05 44.69 56.58
N GLU A 670 7.00 43.36 56.74
CA GLU A 670 7.15 42.71 58.05
C GLU A 670 8.54 42.93 58.65
N ARG A 671 9.62 42.76 57.85
CA ARG A 671 10.99 43.05 58.29
C ARG A 671 11.13 44.50 58.78
N ARG A 672 10.56 45.47 58.05
CA ARG A 672 10.55 46.88 58.50
C ARG A 672 9.81 47.03 59.82
N ARG A 673 8.62 46.44 59.99
CA ARG A 673 7.88 46.46 61.25
C ARG A 673 8.68 45.87 62.42
N THR A 674 9.34 44.72 62.23
CA THR A 674 10.20 44.13 63.27
C THR A 674 11.41 45.00 63.60
N SER A 675 12.03 45.65 62.61
CA SER A 675 13.16 46.57 62.84
C SER A 675 12.75 47.83 63.61
N HIS A 676 11.53 48.33 63.38
CA HIS A 676 10.96 49.42 64.17
C HIS A 676 10.63 48.99 65.60
N HIS A 677 10.20 47.75 65.82
CA HIS A 677 9.94 47.22 67.17
C HIS A 677 11.22 47.10 68.00
N ILE A 678 12.32 46.63 67.40
CA ILE A 678 13.62 46.50 68.07
C ILE A 678 14.22 47.87 68.44
N ASN A 679 14.00 48.90 67.62
CA ASN A 679 14.46 50.26 67.95
C ASN A 679 13.64 50.93 69.08
N PHE A 680 12.42 50.47 69.34
CA PHE A 680 11.61 50.97 70.46
C PHE A 680 11.89 50.23 71.79
N ASP A 681 12.35 48.98 71.75
CA ASP A 681 12.81 48.25 72.94
C ASP A 681 14.25 48.63 73.37
N ALA A 682 14.99 49.36 72.54
CA ALA A 682 16.36 49.83 72.80
C ALA A 682 16.45 51.30 73.30
N LEU A 683 15.31 51.97 73.48
CA LEU A 683 15.13 53.28 74.14
C LEU A 683 14.46 53.08 75.49
#